data_AF-A0A972EUZ0-F1
#
_entry.id   AF-A0A972EUZ0-F1
#
_cell.length_a   1.000
_cell.length_b   1.000
_cell.length_c   1.000
_cell.angle_alpha   90.00
_cell.angle_beta   90.00
_cell.angle_gamma   90.00
#
_symmetry.space_group_name_H-M   'P 1'
#
loop_
_entity.id
_entity.type
_entity.pdbx_description
1 polymer ?
#
loop_
_entity_poly.entity_id
_entity_poly.type
_entity_poly.pdbx_seq_one_letter_code
_entity_poly.pdbx_strand_id
1 'polypeptide(L)'
;RDQDQVSPVSLINIRPVVAALREFFGSSQLSQFMDQTNPLAELRSKRTLSALGPGGLRRERAGFDVRDVHHSHYGRICPIETPEGPNIGLIGRLASYARVNEYGFIETPYRKVLKTLAYDDPRLAGRLLRESLVDEKSGEVFAPEGERVTAKMLSAIKKTKKEEIHVAPFVTEEVEYLSADAEDKYVIAQANTILNENNEFAQNQISCRHHSDFILSTPESVQYMDVSPHQVVGISAALIPFLEHDDANRALMGSNMQAQAVPLVNPDSPMISTGMERYAALDSGQVVVAHEDGDVISVTGQQIVVKNAEGKNDVYHLRKYQRSNQSTCIDQRPAVVKGQRIRKGDILADSSSTVGGKLALGQNVVVAFLSWEGGNFEDAILISERLVQEDKFTSVHIEKYEVEARDTKLGPEEITRDIPNVGEDAVKDLDEQGIVRIGAEVGPNDILVGKITPKGEKELTPEERLLRAIFGEKSRDVKDTSLRMPHGERGKVVDVKVFTREDNVDLSAGVDMMVRVSVAQRRKITAGDKMAGRHGNKGVVSRVVPVENMPFLKDGTPVDIILNPLGVPGRMNIGQVLETHLGWAAKELGFEAITPVFDGANEYEIEAELARAWLMDYTWTEAGKRAWEWLNGIDHDPESIKDDDEVRLLYLEQTLDHKYDMGRIATDPTYARQITLESWLNERGFDLAPILDSADPNTEAERKERDTQAINTCLRVWLEVNGTDPSKIKDEKIREVADKVALETRQPVPTLGKQILRDGKTGQAYDQPVTVGVMTMLKLHHLVEDKVHARSTGPYSLVTQQPLGGKAQFGGQRFGEMEVWALEAYGAAYTLQEMLTVKSDDVQGRVNTYESIVKGEPIEDPSLPASFRVLVKELQSLGLAVEAVMDTKEIIRFGKDEERVRPPRLETGLLGLGEELQGLL
;
A
#
# COMPACT_ATOMS: atom_id res chain seq x y z
N ARG A 1 39.58 44.71 -36.54
CA ARG A 1 38.39 43.96 -37.02
C ARG A 1 38.03 42.95 -35.95
N ASP A 2 37.18 43.18 -34.95
CA ASP A 2 36.52 44.35 -34.38
C ASP A 2 36.47 44.05 -32.87
N GLN A 3 37.19 44.84 -32.06
CA GLN A 3 37.28 44.67 -30.61
C GLN A 3 36.30 45.57 -29.84
N ASP A 4 35.45 46.33 -30.55
CA ASP A 4 34.65 47.41 -29.96
C ASP A 4 33.16 47.08 -29.75
N GLN A 5 32.75 45.82 -29.93
CA GLN A 5 31.41 45.37 -29.48
C GLN A 5 31.50 43.99 -28.85
N VAL A 6 31.95 43.95 -27.59
CA VAL A 6 31.78 42.77 -26.74
C VAL A 6 30.27 42.59 -26.51
N SER A 7 29.65 41.72 -27.30
CA SER A 7 28.24 41.38 -27.12
C SER A 7 28.09 40.44 -25.91
N PRO A 8 27.02 40.55 -25.10
CA PRO A 8 26.79 39.65 -23.96
C PRO A 8 26.86 38.15 -24.33
N VAL A 9 26.49 37.80 -25.57
CA VAL A 9 26.54 36.43 -26.11
C VAL A 9 27.98 35.89 -26.17
N SER A 10 28.98 36.75 -26.38
CA SER A 10 30.39 36.34 -26.41
C SER A 10 31.02 36.17 -25.03
N LEU A 11 30.40 36.74 -23.99
CA LEU A 11 30.86 36.66 -22.59
C LEU A 11 30.15 35.56 -21.78
N ILE A 12 28.92 35.20 -22.16
CA ILE A 12 28.09 34.26 -21.40
C ILE A 12 28.21 32.86 -22.01
N ASN A 13 28.93 31.97 -21.32
CA ASN A 13 28.89 30.55 -21.59
C ASN A 13 27.84 29.88 -20.69
N ILE A 14 26.75 29.37 -21.27
CA ILE A 14 25.68 28.69 -20.53
C ILE A 14 26.04 27.26 -20.11
N ARG A 15 27.08 26.65 -20.68
CA ARG A 15 27.41 25.24 -20.46
C ARG A 15 27.63 24.87 -18.98
N PRO A 16 28.34 25.66 -18.16
CA PRO A 16 28.52 25.34 -16.74
C PRO A 16 27.19 25.29 -15.98
N VAL A 17 26.25 26.19 -16.30
CA VAL A 17 24.91 26.22 -15.68
C VAL A 17 24.10 24.99 -16.08
N VAL A 18 24.08 24.67 -17.38
CA VAL A 18 23.38 23.48 -17.88
C VAL A 18 23.98 22.20 -17.31
N ALA A 19 25.31 22.10 -17.24
CA ALA A 19 26.00 20.95 -16.67
C ALA A 19 25.67 20.79 -15.17
N ALA A 20 25.73 21.86 -14.38
CA ALA A 20 25.39 21.84 -12.96
C ALA A 20 23.93 21.43 -12.71
N LEU A 21 22.98 21.94 -13.51
CA LEU A 21 21.57 21.55 -13.43
C LEU A 21 21.38 20.08 -13.81
N ARG A 22 22.03 19.62 -14.89
CA ARG A 22 21.95 18.22 -15.33
C ARG A 22 22.57 17.27 -14.31
N GLU A 23 23.68 17.66 -13.68
CA GLU A 23 24.33 16.89 -12.63
C GLU A 23 23.43 16.80 -11.39
N PHE A 24 22.83 17.92 -10.98
CA PHE A 24 21.90 17.93 -9.85
C PHE A 24 20.68 17.05 -10.10
N PHE A 25 19.93 17.25 -11.17
CA PHE A 25 18.72 16.46 -11.43
C PHE A 25 19.00 15.02 -11.89
N GLY A 26 20.13 14.78 -12.57
CA GLY A 26 20.47 13.48 -13.14
C GLY A 26 21.25 12.56 -12.22
N SER A 27 21.98 13.08 -11.22
CA SER A 27 22.88 12.27 -10.39
C SER A 27 22.87 12.58 -8.89
N SER A 28 22.21 13.64 -8.44
CA SER A 28 22.11 13.94 -7.01
C SER A 28 21.36 12.84 -6.27
N GLN A 29 21.85 12.47 -5.09
CA GLN A 29 21.19 11.52 -4.21
C GLN A 29 19.80 11.99 -3.73
N LEU A 30 19.57 13.31 -3.74
CA LEU A 30 18.27 13.92 -3.38
C LEU A 30 17.28 13.92 -4.55
N SER A 31 17.77 13.83 -5.80
CA SER A 31 16.92 13.69 -6.98
C SER A 31 16.60 12.22 -7.21
N GLN A 32 15.49 11.78 -6.61
CA GLN A 32 15.06 10.37 -6.67
C GLN A 32 13.92 10.20 -7.67
N PHE A 33 13.82 9.00 -8.24
CA PHE A 33 12.62 8.62 -8.98
C PHE A 33 11.43 8.69 -8.04
N MET A 34 10.40 9.42 -8.47
CA MET A 34 9.17 9.56 -7.69
C MET A 34 8.54 8.19 -7.48
N ASP A 35 8.20 7.88 -6.23
CA ASP A 35 7.42 6.68 -5.90
C ASP A 35 5.97 6.93 -6.29
N GLN A 36 5.51 6.23 -7.31
CA GLN A 36 4.18 6.32 -7.90
C GLN A 36 3.50 4.95 -7.92
N THR A 37 3.80 4.11 -6.92
CA THR A 37 3.09 2.84 -6.75
C THR A 37 1.58 3.09 -6.68
N ASN A 38 1.16 4.07 -5.87
CA ASN A 38 -0.21 4.57 -5.72
C ASN A 38 -0.20 6.08 -5.34
N PRO A 39 -1.36 6.78 -5.28
CA PRO A 39 -1.40 8.21 -4.98
C PRO A 39 -0.79 8.61 -3.63
N LEU A 40 -0.93 7.75 -2.61
CA LEU A 40 -0.38 7.99 -1.27
C LEU A 40 1.15 7.90 -1.27
N ALA A 41 1.72 6.95 -2.01
CA ALA A 41 3.17 6.81 -2.16
C ALA A 41 3.79 8.08 -2.78
N GLU A 42 3.11 8.69 -3.76
CA GLU A 42 3.52 9.93 -4.40
C GLU A 42 3.50 11.11 -3.42
N LEU A 43 2.41 11.26 -2.67
CA LEU A 43 2.27 12.30 -1.65
C LEU A 43 3.33 12.18 -0.56
N ARG A 44 3.58 10.94 -0.10
CA ARG A 44 4.59 10.63 0.91
C ARG A 44 6.02 10.91 0.41
N SER A 45 6.32 10.56 -0.84
CA SER A 45 7.62 10.82 -1.47
C SER A 45 7.92 12.32 -1.50
N LYS A 46 6.93 13.15 -1.87
CA LYS A 46 7.04 14.62 -1.90
C LYS A 46 7.25 15.25 -0.52
N ARG A 47 6.81 14.60 0.57
CA ARG A 47 6.92 15.08 1.96
C ARG A 47 8.07 14.43 2.76
N THR A 48 8.99 13.75 2.08
CA THR A 48 10.09 13.04 2.74
C THR A 48 11.22 14.00 3.13
N LEU A 49 11.69 13.89 4.37
CA LEU A 49 12.84 14.62 4.91
C LEU A 49 14.04 13.66 4.98
N SER A 50 15.20 14.08 4.45
CA SER A 50 16.43 13.28 4.44
C SER A 50 17.56 14.04 5.13
N ALA A 51 18.14 13.42 6.17
CA ALA A 51 19.41 13.86 6.76
C ALA A 51 20.64 13.44 5.92
N LEU A 52 20.43 12.57 4.94
CA LEU A 52 21.43 12.12 3.97
C LEU A 52 21.49 13.07 2.77
N GLY A 53 22.66 13.15 2.13
CA GLY A 53 22.86 13.91 0.90
C GLY A 53 24.08 14.84 0.96
N PRO A 54 24.33 15.63 -0.08
CA PRO A 54 25.42 16.61 -0.10
C PRO A 54 25.28 17.60 1.07
N GLY A 55 26.33 17.75 1.90
CA GLY A 55 26.29 18.59 3.10
C GLY A 55 25.60 17.96 4.32
N GLY A 56 24.97 16.79 4.16
CA GLY A 56 24.34 16.03 5.24
C GLY A 56 25.25 14.97 5.86
N LEU A 57 24.62 14.00 6.54
CA LEU A 57 25.31 12.90 7.20
C LEU A 57 25.56 11.74 6.24
N ARG A 58 26.65 11.00 6.48
CA ARG A 58 26.85 9.67 5.90
C ARG A 58 26.25 8.63 6.82
N ARG A 59 25.65 7.58 6.24
CA ARG A 59 24.98 6.49 6.99
C ARG A 59 25.85 5.91 8.11
N GLU A 60 27.13 5.66 7.81
CA GLU A 60 28.10 5.06 8.73
C GLU A 60 28.53 6.01 9.88
N ARG A 61 28.40 7.32 9.69
CA ARG A 61 28.82 8.33 10.66
C ARG A 61 27.65 8.88 11.49
N ALA A 62 26.42 8.52 11.15
CA ALA A 62 25.25 8.98 11.86
C ALA A 62 25.09 8.23 13.19
N GLY A 63 25.31 8.95 14.30
CA GLY A 63 25.14 8.45 15.66
C GLY A 63 23.67 8.22 16.04
N PHE A 64 23.46 7.78 17.28
CA PHE A 64 22.13 7.46 17.81
C PHE A 64 21.26 8.71 17.97
N ASP A 65 21.81 9.81 18.48
CA ASP A 65 21.06 11.05 18.79
C ASP A 65 20.33 11.65 17.58
N VAL A 66 20.90 11.50 16.38
CA VAL A 66 20.27 12.02 15.15
C VAL A 66 19.14 11.11 14.65
N ARG A 67 19.16 9.84 15.05
CA ARG A 67 18.15 8.84 14.65
C ARG A 67 16.99 8.78 15.63
N ASP A 68 17.18 9.26 16.85
CA ASP A 68 16.18 9.22 17.90
C ASP A 68 15.06 10.23 17.67
N VAL A 69 13.91 9.98 18.30
CA VAL A 69 12.76 10.89 18.24
C VAL A 69 12.94 11.98 19.28
N HIS A 70 13.27 13.19 18.82
CA HIS A 70 13.39 14.35 19.69
C HIS A 70 12.01 14.92 20.07
N HIS A 71 11.86 15.48 21.26
CA HIS A 71 10.58 16.05 21.73
C HIS A 71 10.05 17.18 20.82
N SER A 72 10.94 17.95 20.19
CA SER A 72 10.56 18.98 19.21
C SER A 72 9.99 18.42 17.89
N HIS A 73 10.09 17.10 17.63
CA HIS A 73 9.45 16.48 16.47
C HIS A 73 7.92 16.53 16.56
N TYR A 74 7.36 16.71 17.76
CA TYR A 74 5.92 16.79 17.98
C TYR A 74 5.24 17.80 17.03
N GLY A 75 4.30 17.32 16.21
CA GLY A 75 3.60 18.15 15.22
C GLY A 75 4.42 18.57 13.98
N ARG A 76 5.71 18.21 13.91
CA ARG A 76 6.64 18.62 12.84
C ARG A 76 7.10 17.45 11.98
N ILE A 77 7.62 16.41 12.62
CA ILE A 77 8.14 15.20 11.98
C ILE A 77 7.41 14.02 12.59
N CYS A 78 6.86 13.14 11.76
CA CYS A 78 6.16 11.98 12.25
C CYS A 78 7.12 11.03 13.00
N PRO A 79 6.80 10.62 14.25
CA PRO A 79 7.64 9.69 15.00
C PRO A 79 7.51 8.23 14.52
N ILE A 80 6.47 7.91 13.76
CA ILE A 80 6.16 6.55 13.27
C ILE A 80 6.72 6.33 11.87
N GLU A 81 6.67 7.34 11.00
CA GLU A 81 6.98 7.14 9.59
C GLU A 81 8.48 7.23 9.30
N THR A 82 9.22 6.15 9.55
CA THR A 82 10.62 5.98 9.09
C THR A 82 10.79 4.65 8.35
N PRO A 83 11.67 4.56 7.35
CA PRO A 83 12.05 3.26 6.77
C PRO A 83 12.69 2.34 7.82
N GLU A 84 12.39 1.05 7.73
CA GLU A 84 13.10 0.01 8.49
C GLU A 84 14.53 -0.19 7.92
N GLY A 85 15.43 -0.70 8.75
CA GLY A 85 16.81 -1.02 8.36
C GLY A 85 17.80 0.13 8.56
N PRO A 86 18.87 0.22 7.76
CA PRO A 86 20.01 1.10 8.06
C PRO A 86 19.70 2.60 7.96
N ASN A 87 18.60 2.97 7.31
CA ASN A 87 18.15 4.36 7.16
C ASN A 87 17.19 4.82 8.27
N ILE A 88 16.92 3.98 9.27
CA ILE A 88 16.02 4.33 10.37
C ILE A 88 16.44 5.63 11.06
N GLY A 89 15.49 6.54 11.26
CA GLY A 89 15.69 7.85 11.88
C GLY A 89 16.40 8.89 11.01
N LEU A 90 17.03 8.50 9.90
CA LEU A 90 17.69 9.43 8.96
C LEU A 90 16.77 9.93 7.85
N ILE A 91 15.68 9.20 7.62
CA ILE A 91 14.64 9.56 6.66
C ILE A 91 13.33 9.60 7.43
N GLY A 92 12.78 10.80 7.59
CA GLY A 92 11.49 11.04 8.22
C GLY A 92 10.46 11.57 7.22
N ARG A 93 9.23 11.78 7.68
CA ARG A 93 8.21 12.53 6.93
C ARG A 93 7.64 13.65 7.77
N LEU A 94 7.20 14.69 7.10
CA LEU A 94 6.47 15.79 7.74
C LEU A 94 5.17 15.26 8.37
N ALA A 95 4.87 15.75 9.57
CA ALA A 95 3.59 15.52 10.21
C ALA A 95 2.43 16.21 9.44
N SER A 96 1.19 15.92 9.80
CA SER A 96 0.01 16.30 9.01
C SER A 96 -0.12 17.81 8.76
N TYR A 97 -0.04 18.62 9.82
CA TYR A 97 -0.17 20.09 9.73
C TYR A 97 1.17 20.85 9.64
N ALA A 98 2.29 20.11 9.61
CA ALA A 98 3.61 20.72 9.59
C ALA A 98 3.80 21.59 8.34
N ARG A 99 4.37 22.79 8.53
CA ARG A 99 4.75 23.70 7.45
C ARG A 99 6.20 24.14 7.60
N VAL A 100 6.85 24.49 6.50
CA VAL A 100 8.19 25.06 6.49
C VAL A 100 8.08 26.57 6.30
N ASN A 101 8.65 27.35 7.22
CA ASN A 101 8.66 28.81 7.11
C ASN A 101 9.74 29.32 6.12
N GLU A 102 9.78 30.64 5.90
CA GLU A 102 10.71 31.26 4.95
C GLU A 102 12.20 31.02 5.26
N TYR A 103 12.53 30.71 6.52
CA TYR A 103 13.89 30.43 6.97
C TYR A 103 14.26 28.94 6.92
N GLY A 104 13.31 28.06 6.61
CA GLY A 104 13.53 26.61 6.56
C GLY A 104 13.25 25.88 7.88
N PHE A 105 12.69 26.53 8.90
CA PHE A 105 12.26 25.85 10.12
C PHE A 105 10.87 25.23 9.95
N ILE A 106 10.69 24.03 10.51
CA ILE A 106 9.39 23.37 10.53
C ILE A 106 8.58 23.93 11.71
N GLU A 107 7.38 24.40 11.43
CA GLU A 107 6.43 24.92 12.40
C GLU A 107 5.21 24.00 12.50
N THR A 108 4.60 23.97 13.67
CA THR A 108 3.36 23.26 13.95
C THR A 108 2.32 24.23 14.50
N PRO A 109 1.02 24.07 14.19
CA PRO A 109 0.00 24.98 14.65
C PRO A 109 -0.47 24.68 16.08
N TYR A 110 -0.84 25.73 16.79
CA TYR A 110 -1.48 25.69 18.11
C TYR A 110 -2.62 26.70 18.20
N ARG A 111 -3.68 26.37 18.95
CA ARG A 111 -4.78 27.27 19.28
C ARG A 111 -4.40 28.12 20.49
N LYS A 112 -4.64 29.43 20.42
CA LYS A 112 -4.34 30.34 21.52
C LYS A 112 -5.37 30.23 22.64
N VAL A 113 -4.91 30.17 23.89
CA VAL A 113 -5.76 30.20 25.07
C VAL A 113 -5.74 31.62 25.65
N LEU A 114 -6.92 32.24 25.72
CA LEU A 114 -7.09 33.57 26.30
C LEU A 114 -7.66 33.47 27.71
N LYS A 115 -7.11 34.30 28.59
CA LYS A 115 -7.52 34.45 30.00
C LYS A 115 -7.97 35.88 30.33
N THR A 116 -7.68 36.81 29.43
CA THR A 116 -8.07 38.21 29.52
C THR A 116 -8.73 38.63 28.22
N LEU A 117 -9.79 39.44 28.36
CA LEU A 117 -10.46 40.07 27.23
C LEU A 117 -10.59 41.57 27.47
N ALA A 118 -10.59 42.35 26.40
CA ALA A 118 -10.83 43.79 26.47
C ALA A 118 -12.31 44.07 26.73
N TYR A 119 -12.64 45.19 27.40
CA TYR A 119 -14.00 45.56 27.78
C TYR A 119 -15.03 45.66 26.63
N ASP A 120 -14.57 45.83 25.39
CA ASP A 120 -15.43 45.94 24.20
C ASP A 120 -15.49 44.64 23.36
N ASP A 121 -14.81 43.58 23.79
CA ASP A 121 -14.76 42.32 23.03
C ASP A 121 -16.13 41.60 23.06
N PRO A 122 -16.73 41.29 21.90
CA PRO A 122 -17.99 40.55 21.83
C PRO A 122 -17.93 39.14 22.44
N ARG A 123 -16.73 38.53 22.54
CA ARG A 123 -16.51 37.19 23.09
C ARG A 123 -16.72 37.09 24.61
N LEU A 124 -16.88 38.22 25.31
CA LEU A 124 -17.20 38.28 26.74
C LEU A 124 -18.59 37.71 27.09
N ALA A 125 -19.52 37.69 26.14
CA ALA A 125 -20.88 37.21 26.38
C ALA A 125 -20.90 35.71 26.75
N GLY A 126 -21.58 35.35 27.85
CA GLY A 126 -21.73 33.95 28.29
C GLY A 126 -20.53 33.35 29.04
N ARG A 127 -19.42 34.09 29.16
CA ARG A 127 -18.17 33.65 29.82
C ARG A 127 -18.26 33.74 31.34
N LEU A 128 -17.53 32.88 32.04
CA LEU A 128 -17.45 32.91 33.50
C LEU A 128 -16.39 33.94 33.94
N LEU A 129 -16.78 34.90 34.78
CA LEU A 129 -15.87 35.91 35.33
C LEU A 129 -15.08 35.33 36.51
N ARG A 130 -13.77 35.58 36.54
CA ARG A 130 -12.90 35.19 37.66
C ARG A 130 -12.46 36.36 38.53
N GLU A 131 -12.96 37.55 38.24
CA GLU A 131 -12.80 38.70 39.12
C GLU A 131 -14.17 39.32 39.41
N SER A 132 -14.32 39.85 40.62
CA SER A 132 -15.49 40.65 40.95
C SER A 132 -15.32 42.05 40.36
N LEU A 133 -16.22 42.46 39.47
CA LEU A 133 -16.19 43.78 38.85
C LEU A 133 -16.97 44.79 39.71
N VAL A 134 -16.29 45.87 40.09
CA VAL A 134 -16.81 46.93 40.95
C VAL A 134 -17.01 48.20 40.10
N ASP A 135 -18.11 48.93 40.34
CA ASP A 135 -18.30 50.24 39.72
C ASP A 135 -17.48 51.31 40.47
N GLU A 136 -16.60 52.02 39.75
CA GLU A 136 -15.64 52.99 40.32
C GLU A 136 -16.33 54.16 41.06
N LYS A 137 -17.64 54.37 40.84
CA LYS A 137 -18.40 55.48 41.45
C LYS A 137 -19.24 55.10 42.68
N SER A 138 -19.64 53.84 42.84
CA SER A 138 -20.53 53.41 43.94
C SER A 138 -19.90 52.41 44.90
N GLY A 139 -18.81 51.75 44.50
CA GLY A 139 -18.20 50.67 45.30
C GLY A 139 -19.06 49.40 45.37
N GLU A 140 -20.15 49.33 44.61
CA GLU A 140 -21.01 48.14 44.53
C GLU A 140 -20.46 47.16 43.47
N VAL A 141 -20.44 45.87 43.83
CA VAL A 141 -20.09 44.77 42.93
C VAL A 141 -21.28 44.51 42.02
N PHE A 142 -21.15 44.79 40.73
CA PHE A 142 -22.23 44.55 39.76
C PHE A 142 -22.12 43.19 39.08
N ALA A 143 -20.95 42.55 39.14
CA ALA A 143 -20.74 41.18 38.68
C ALA A 143 -19.78 40.46 39.66
N PRO A 144 -20.29 39.51 40.48
CA PRO A 144 -19.47 38.73 41.39
C PRO A 144 -18.63 37.68 40.65
N GLU A 145 -17.49 37.32 41.24
CA GLU A 145 -16.64 36.21 40.79
C GLU A 145 -17.46 34.90 40.72
N GLY A 146 -17.36 34.19 39.60
CA GLY A 146 -18.06 32.93 39.36
C GLY A 146 -19.39 33.05 38.61
N GLU A 147 -19.89 34.26 38.33
CA GLU A 147 -21.13 34.45 37.56
C GLU A 147 -20.85 34.55 36.04
N ARG A 148 -21.75 34.00 35.21
CA ARG A 148 -21.65 34.11 33.75
C ARG A 148 -22.12 35.48 33.26
N VAL A 149 -21.38 36.07 32.33
CA VAL A 149 -21.68 37.40 31.78
C VAL A 149 -22.99 37.38 30.99
N THR A 150 -24.02 38.04 31.53
CA THR A 150 -25.31 38.24 30.86
C THR A 150 -25.32 39.50 29.98
N ALA A 151 -26.27 39.60 29.03
CA ALA A 151 -26.40 40.75 28.14
C ALA A 151 -26.58 42.10 28.88
N LYS A 152 -27.15 42.09 30.09
CA LYS A 152 -27.27 43.28 30.95
C LYS A 152 -25.92 43.68 31.54
N MET A 153 -25.11 42.72 31.98
CA MET A 153 -23.77 42.96 32.53
C MET A 153 -22.80 43.52 31.49
N LEU A 154 -22.88 43.08 30.22
CA LEU A 154 -22.05 43.64 29.12
C LEU A 154 -22.17 45.17 29.00
N SER A 155 -23.37 45.72 29.17
CA SER A 155 -23.60 47.16 29.10
C SER A 155 -23.00 47.94 30.28
N ALA A 156 -22.85 47.29 31.43
CA ALA A 156 -22.17 47.84 32.61
C ALA A 156 -20.64 47.71 32.48
N ILE A 157 -20.16 46.59 31.95
CA ILE A 157 -18.73 46.32 31.67
C ILE A 157 -18.16 47.32 30.64
N LYS A 158 -18.93 47.70 29.63
CA LYS A 158 -18.49 48.73 28.67
C LYS A 158 -18.30 50.12 29.32
N LYS A 159 -18.94 50.38 30.46
CA LYS A 159 -18.83 51.67 31.17
C LYS A 159 -17.60 51.75 32.07
N THR A 160 -17.08 50.62 32.55
CA THR A 160 -15.88 50.58 33.41
C THR A 160 -14.57 50.84 32.66
N LYS A 161 -14.53 50.73 31.32
CA LYS A 161 -13.35 51.02 30.47
C LYS A 161 -12.05 50.33 30.90
N LYS A 162 -12.14 49.20 31.61
CA LYS A 162 -10.98 48.45 32.10
C LYS A 162 -10.32 47.73 30.92
N GLU A 163 -9.00 47.89 30.75
CA GLU A 163 -8.28 47.35 29.59
C GLU A 163 -8.28 45.82 29.55
N GLU A 164 -8.20 45.17 30.72
CA GLU A 164 -8.17 43.71 30.84
C GLU A 164 -9.20 43.22 31.86
N ILE A 165 -10.06 42.29 31.43
CA ILE A 165 -11.04 41.60 32.26
C ILE A 165 -10.66 40.14 32.35
N HIS A 166 -10.52 39.62 33.57
CA HIS A 166 -10.17 38.23 33.81
C HIS A 166 -11.38 37.30 33.67
N VAL A 167 -11.29 36.41 32.68
CA VAL A 167 -12.31 35.39 32.39
C VAL A 167 -11.74 33.99 32.62
N ALA A 168 -12.62 33.01 32.71
CA ALA A 168 -12.21 31.61 32.67
C ALA A 168 -11.37 31.36 31.40
N PRO A 169 -10.18 30.70 31.53
CA PRO A 169 -9.35 30.40 30.38
C PRO A 169 -10.14 29.60 29.33
N PHE A 170 -10.13 30.11 28.10
CA PHE A 170 -10.85 29.49 27.01
C PHE A 170 -10.00 29.42 25.75
N VAL A 171 -10.27 28.39 24.96
CA VAL A 171 -9.54 28.08 23.74
C VAL A 171 -10.18 28.84 22.58
N THR A 172 -9.38 29.66 21.90
CA THR A 172 -9.85 30.43 20.74
C THR A 172 -9.78 29.60 19.46
N GLU A 173 -10.40 30.09 18.39
CA GLU A 173 -10.22 29.56 17.02
C GLU A 173 -8.97 30.15 16.34
N GLU A 174 -8.27 31.08 16.99
CA GLU A 174 -7.05 31.67 16.46
C GLU A 174 -5.90 30.66 16.54
N VAL A 175 -5.38 30.30 15.37
CA VAL A 175 -4.28 29.35 15.21
C VAL A 175 -2.98 30.09 14.92
N GLU A 176 -1.98 29.85 15.75
CA GLU A 176 -0.62 30.37 15.59
C GLU A 176 0.36 29.22 15.36
N TYR A 177 1.26 29.38 14.40
CA TYR A 177 2.28 28.38 14.10
C TYR A 177 3.57 28.74 14.81
N LEU A 178 4.09 27.79 15.60
CA LEU A 178 5.27 28.01 16.42
C LEU A 178 6.44 27.14 15.94
N SER A 179 7.63 27.74 15.88
CA SER A 179 8.90 27.04 15.77
C SER A 179 9.27 26.37 17.10
N ALA A 180 10.18 25.40 17.07
CA ALA A 180 10.54 24.62 18.26
C ALA A 180 11.06 25.49 19.42
N ASP A 181 11.89 26.49 19.11
CA ASP A 181 12.45 27.43 20.10
C ASP A 181 11.42 28.41 20.69
N ALA A 182 10.36 28.70 19.94
CA ALA A 182 9.25 29.52 20.42
C ALA A 182 8.31 28.70 21.32
N GLU A 183 8.08 27.45 20.95
CA GLU A 183 7.23 26.50 21.66
C GLU A 183 7.71 26.22 23.09
N ASP A 184 9.03 26.06 23.29
CA ASP A 184 9.64 25.74 24.59
C ASP A 184 9.33 26.74 25.71
N LYS A 185 8.84 27.93 25.38
CA LYS A 185 8.51 29.00 26.32
C LYS A 185 7.10 28.88 26.91
N TYR A 186 6.26 28.02 26.35
CA TYR A 186 4.84 27.96 26.67
C TYR A 186 4.42 26.61 27.24
N VAL A 187 3.37 26.62 28.05
CA VAL A 187 2.68 25.42 28.51
C VAL A 187 1.52 25.14 27.56
N ILE A 188 1.56 23.97 26.92
CA ILE A 188 0.65 23.59 25.85
C ILE A 188 -0.22 22.42 26.30
N ALA A 189 -1.55 22.61 26.28
CA ALA A 189 -2.52 21.55 26.59
C ALA A 189 -2.73 20.61 25.39
N GLN A 190 -3.01 19.34 25.70
CA GLN A 190 -3.34 18.33 24.67
C GLN A 190 -4.70 18.57 24.02
N ALA A 191 -4.85 18.15 22.76
CA ALA A 191 -6.08 18.30 21.99
C ALA A 191 -7.29 17.57 22.61
N ASN A 192 -7.07 16.42 23.26
CA ASN A 192 -8.12 15.59 23.86
C ASN A 192 -8.65 16.15 25.19
N THR A 193 -8.22 17.33 25.61
CA THR A 193 -8.69 17.93 26.86
C THR A 193 -10.15 18.32 26.72
N ILE A 194 -11.00 17.86 27.65
CA ILE A 194 -12.44 18.11 27.61
C ILE A 194 -12.73 19.61 27.80
N LEU A 195 -13.43 20.19 26.82
CA LEU A 195 -13.92 21.55 26.83
C LEU A 195 -15.44 21.57 27.01
N ASN A 196 -15.98 22.65 27.59
CA ASN A 196 -17.42 22.88 27.64
C ASN A 196 -17.93 23.54 26.35
N GLU A 197 -19.25 23.74 26.22
CA GLU A 197 -19.90 24.39 25.06
C GLU A 197 -19.34 25.79 24.72
N ASN A 198 -18.72 26.46 25.70
CA ASN A 198 -18.09 27.75 25.50
C ASN A 198 -16.60 27.64 25.12
N ASN A 199 -16.01 26.46 24.95
CA ASN A 199 -14.56 26.24 24.80
C ASN A 199 -13.73 26.58 26.05
N GLU A 200 -14.33 26.56 27.24
CA GLU A 200 -13.61 26.68 28.52
C GLU A 200 -13.22 25.28 29.01
N PHE A 201 -12.09 25.16 29.73
CA PHE A 201 -11.65 23.87 30.26
C PHE A 201 -12.62 23.33 31.33
N ALA A 202 -13.06 22.08 31.19
CA ALA A 202 -13.97 21.45 32.15
C ALA A 202 -13.24 20.93 33.40
N GLN A 203 -11.93 20.65 33.29
CA GLN A 203 -11.11 20.05 34.34
C GLN A 203 -10.12 21.05 34.94
N ASN A 204 -9.86 20.92 36.24
CA ASN A 204 -8.90 21.78 36.97
C ASN A 204 -7.45 21.31 36.86
N GLN A 205 -7.23 20.06 36.45
CA GLN A 205 -5.90 19.50 36.18
C GLN A 205 -5.88 19.01 34.74
N ILE A 206 -5.03 19.61 33.93
CA ILE A 206 -4.93 19.34 32.50
C ILE A 206 -3.55 18.77 32.21
N SER A 207 -3.52 17.71 31.41
CA SER A 207 -2.28 17.17 30.85
C SER A 207 -1.68 18.16 29.86
N CYS A 208 -0.55 18.74 30.24
CA CYS A 208 0.15 19.74 29.45
C CYS A 208 1.61 19.32 29.19
N ARG A 209 2.18 19.87 28.13
CA ARG A 209 3.59 19.75 27.81
C ARG A 209 4.28 21.08 28.04
N HIS A 210 5.45 21.01 28.65
CA HIS A 210 6.35 22.15 28.83
C HIS A 210 7.78 21.66 28.57
N HIS A 211 8.40 22.17 27.50
CA HIS A 211 9.69 21.68 27.02
C HIS A 211 9.64 20.18 26.70
N SER A 212 10.42 19.37 27.41
CA SER A 212 10.52 17.92 27.27
C SER A 212 9.57 17.15 28.20
N ASP A 213 8.96 17.82 29.18
CA ASP A 213 8.26 17.16 30.27
C ASP A 213 6.74 17.23 30.11
N PHE A 214 6.07 16.18 30.57
CA PHE A 214 4.61 16.12 30.70
C PHE A 214 4.22 16.48 32.13
N ILE A 215 3.53 17.60 32.29
CA ILE A 215 3.14 18.16 33.58
C ILE A 215 1.62 18.27 33.68
N LEU A 216 1.07 18.02 34.87
CA LEU A 216 -0.30 18.35 35.19
C LEU A 216 -0.37 19.81 35.63
N SER A 217 -1.10 20.62 34.88
CA SER A 217 -1.15 22.07 35.02
C SER A 217 -2.58 22.56 35.24
N THR A 218 -2.74 23.70 35.88
CA THR A 218 -4.06 24.35 36.02
C THR A 218 -4.41 25.11 34.74
N PRO A 219 -5.71 25.29 34.41
CA PRO A 219 -6.15 26.06 33.24
C PRO A 219 -5.52 27.45 33.10
N GLU A 220 -5.11 28.07 34.20
CA GLU A 220 -4.51 29.41 34.23
C GLU A 220 -3.09 29.46 33.66
N SER A 221 -2.36 28.36 33.82
CA SER A 221 -0.98 28.24 33.39
C SER A 221 -0.84 27.87 31.92
N VAL A 222 -1.93 27.45 31.26
CA VAL A 222 -1.96 27.07 29.85
C VAL A 222 -2.04 28.31 28.95
N GLN A 223 -1.16 28.41 27.96
CA GLN A 223 -1.19 29.50 26.96
C GLN A 223 -1.65 29.03 25.58
N TYR A 224 -1.41 27.76 25.25
CA TYR A 224 -1.78 27.19 23.96
C TYR A 224 -2.40 25.81 24.14
N MET A 225 -3.12 25.36 23.12
CA MET A 225 -3.65 24.01 23.02
C MET A 225 -3.35 23.45 21.62
N ASP A 226 -3.10 22.16 21.52
CA ASP A 226 -2.97 21.47 20.24
C ASP A 226 -4.23 21.67 19.37
N VAL A 227 -4.06 21.76 18.04
CA VAL A 227 -5.21 21.95 17.13
C VAL A 227 -5.99 20.65 16.96
N SER A 228 -5.27 19.54 16.80
CA SER A 228 -5.86 18.25 16.47
C SER A 228 -5.00 17.10 17.01
N PRO A 229 -5.58 15.98 17.45
CA PRO A 229 -4.83 14.82 17.92
C PRO A 229 -3.94 14.20 16.84
N HIS A 230 -4.41 14.16 15.58
CA HIS A 230 -3.64 13.59 14.46
C HIS A 230 -2.53 14.52 13.94
N GLN A 231 -2.37 15.73 14.49
CA GLN A 231 -1.29 16.63 14.06
C GLN A 231 0.10 16.05 14.33
N VAL A 232 0.22 15.12 15.28
CA VAL A 232 1.48 14.49 15.70
C VAL A 232 1.99 13.47 14.66
N VAL A 233 1.09 12.87 13.90
CA VAL A 233 1.41 11.80 12.96
C VAL A 233 1.47 12.31 11.51
N GLY A 234 2.17 11.56 10.66
CA GLY A 234 2.22 11.81 9.21
C GLY A 234 0.95 11.31 8.53
N ILE A 235 0.80 11.64 7.24
CA ILE A 235 -0.44 11.37 6.49
C ILE A 235 -0.71 9.86 6.36
N SER A 236 0.31 9.03 6.17
CA SER A 236 0.12 7.58 6.01
C SER A 236 -0.20 6.90 7.34
N ALA A 237 0.38 7.36 8.45
CA ALA A 237 0.02 6.93 9.80
C ALA A 237 -1.37 7.44 10.20
N ALA A 238 -1.78 8.63 9.76
CA ALA A 238 -3.10 9.19 10.01
C ALA A 238 -4.24 8.43 9.32
N LEU A 239 -3.93 7.54 8.35
CA LEU A 239 -4.88 6.68 7.64
C LEU A 239 -5.13 5.32 8.33
N ILE A 240 -4.47 5.07 9.46
CA ILE A 240 -4.65 3.85 10.26
C ILE A 240 -5.72 4.12 11.32
N PRO A 241 -6.90 3.47 11.26
CA PRO A 241 -7.91 3.63 12.31
C PRO A 241 -7.41 3.00 13.61
N PHE A 242 -7.90 3.44 14.77
CA PHE A 242 -7.54 2.85 16.07
C PHE A 242 -6.03 2.76 16.33
N LEU A 243 -5.25 3.72 15.81
CA LEU A 243 -3.79 3.73 15.93
C LEU A 243 -3.32 3.69 17.39
N GLU A 244 -4.11 4.28 18.30
CA GLU A 244 -3.91 4.27 19.74
C GLU A 244 -3.88 2.86 20.36
N HIS A 245 -4.42 1.85 19.67
CA HIS A 245 -4.45 0.45 20.09
C HIS A 245 -3.38 -0.42 19.41
N ASP A 246 -2.49 0.20 18.62
CA ASP A 246 -1.40 -0.48 17.91
C ASP A 246 -0.03 -0.11 18.48
N ASP A 247 0.84 -1.11 18.64
CA ASP A 247 2.26 -0.86 18.92
C ASP A 247 2.90 -0.02 17.80
N ALA A 248 3.74 0.94 18.20
CA ALA A 248 4.36 1.90 17.29
C ALA A 248 5.18 1.22 16.17
N ASN A 249 5.83 0.08 16.45
CA ASN A 249 6.59 -0.65 15.43
C ASN A 249 5.67 -1.28 14.38
N ARG A 250 4.45 -1.68 14.78
CA ARG A 250 3.45 -2.24 13.86
C ARG A 250 2.73 -1.16 13.07
N ALA A 251 2.41 -0.04 13.70
CA ALA A 251 1.94 1.15 13.01
C ALA A 251 2.93 1.63 11.93
N LEU A 252 4.25 1.60 12.23
CA LEU A 252 5.31 1.92 11.28
C LEU A 252 5.27 1.00 10.06
N MET A 253 5.13 -0.31 10.30
CA MET A 253 4.97 -1.29 9.21
C MET A 253 3.69 -1.03 8.40
N GLY A 254 2.56 -0.77 9.05
CA GLY A 254 1.28 -0.47 8.41
C GLY A 254 1.35 0.76 7.49
N SER A 255 1.89 1.86 7.99
CA SER A 255 2.12 3.09 7.22
C SER A 255 3.05 2.84 6.03
N ASN A 256 4.14 2.09 6.22
CA ASN A 256 5.06 1.72 5.14
C ASN A 256 4.39 0.84 4.08
N MET A 257 3.51 -0.08 4.46
CA MET A 257 2.83 -1.02 3.56
C MET A 257 1.74 -0.36 2.71
N GLN A 258 1.06 0.67 3.22
CA GLN A 258 0.07 1.41 2.42
C GLN A 258 0.70 2.05 1.17
N ALA A 259 1.92 2.59 1.28
CA ALA A 259 2.66 3.10 0.12
C ALA A 259 3.07 2.00 -0.88
N GLN A 260 3.06 0.73 -0.46
CA GLN A 260 3.41 -0.42 -1.28
C GLN A 260 2.19 -1.09 -1.93
N ALA A 261 0.98 -0.62 -1.62
CA ALA A 261 -0.27 -1.18 -2.13
C ALA A 261 -0.41 -0.93 -3.63
N VAL A 262 -0.72 -1.99 -4.39
CA VAL A 262 -0.89 -1.90 -5.85
C VAL A 262 -2.29 -1.41 -6.18
N PRO A 263 -2.46 -0.50 -7.15
CA PRO A 263 -3.77 -0.10 -7.65
C PRO A 263 -4.56 -1.30 -8.18
N LEU A 264 -5.75 -1.50 -7.62
CA LEU A 264 -6.67 -2.57 -8.02
C LEU A 264 -7.53 -2.09 -9.19
N VAL A 265 -8.05 -3.03 -9.98
CA VAL A 265 -8.97 -2.71 -11.08
C VAL A 265 -10.27 -2.13 -10.53
N ASN A 266 -10.80 -2.70 -9.45
CA ASN A 266 -11.99 -2.23 -8.75
C ASN A 266 -11.62 -2.10 -7.26
N PRO A 267 -11.12 -0.94 -6.80
CA PRO A 267 -10.85 -0.71 -5.38
C PRO A 267 -12.14 -0.35 -4.62
N ASP A 268 -12.16 -0.60 -3.31
CA ASP A 268 -13.27 -0.22 -2.43
C ASP A 268 -12.83 0.91 -1.48
N SER A 269 -13.74 1.83 -1.18
CA SER A 269 -13.56 2.78 -0.08
C SER A 269 -13.51 1.99 1.24
N PRO A 270 -12.53 2.26 2.13
CA PRO A 270 -12.47 1.55 3.41
C PRO A 270 -13.73 1.84 4.22
N MET A 271 -14.41 0.78 4.67
CA MET A 271 -15.65 0.91 5.44
C MET A 271 -15.43 1.62 6.78
N ILE A 272 -14.24 1.42 7.36
CA ILE A 272 -13.74 2.15 8.53
C ILE A 272 -12.65 3.11 8.06
N SER A 273 -12.98 4.39 8.00
CA SER A 273 -12.12 5.45 7.51
C SER A 273 -11.64 6.33 8.67
N THR A 274 -10.62 7.15 8.43
CA THR A 274 -10.08 8.11 9.41
C THR A 274 -10.51 9.54 9.14
N GLY A 275 -11.06 9.79 7.95
CA GLY A 275 -11.40 11.12 7.43
C GLY A 275 -10.25 11.74 6.60
N MET A 276 -9.04 11.19 6.67
CA MET A 276 -7.89 11.67 5.91
C MET A 276 -7.86 11.20 4.46
N GLU A 277 -8.66 10.20 4.10
CA GLU A 277 -8.68 9.58 2.77
C GLU A 277 -9.02 10.59 1.66
N ARG A 278 -9.97 11.50 1.94
CA ARG A 278 -10.39 12.53 0.98
C ARG A 278 -9.27 13.55 0.71
N TYR A 279 -8.62 14.02 1.76
CA TYR A 279 -7.54 15.00 1.65
C TYR A 279 -6.30 14.38 0.99
N ALA A 280 -5.95 13.15 1.38
CA ALA A 280 -4.83 12.42 0.77
C ALA A 280 -5.04 12.18 -0.74
N ALA A 281 -6.27 11.87 -1.16
CA ALA A 281 -6.61 11.70 -2.57
C ALA A 281 -6.52 13.02 -3.35
N LEU A 282 -7.08 14.11 -2.81
CA LEU A 282 -7.09 15.42 -3.45
C LEU A 282 -5.68 16.02 -3.59
N ASP A 283 -4.90 15.99 -2.51
CA ASP A 283 -3.55 16.57 -2.45
C ASP A 283 -2.52 15.74 -3.24
N SER A 284 -2.82 14.48 -3.57
CA SER A 284 -1.99 13.69 -4.47
C SER A 284 -1.90 14.28 -5.89
N GLY A 285 -2.93 15.02 -6.32
CA GLY A 285 -3.05 15.58 -7.66
C GLY A 285 -3.42 14.56 -8.75
N GLN A 286 -3.83 13.34 -8.38
CA GLN A 286 -4.28 12.32 -9.34
C GLN A 286 -5.78 12.38 -9.63
N VAL A 287 -6.58 12.94 -8.73
CA VAL A 287 -8.02 13.14 -8.89
C VAL A 287 -8.27 14.42 -9.70
N VAL A 288 -9.24 14.41 -10.61
CA VAL A 288 -9.61 15.61 -11.38
C VAL A 288 -10.69 16.38 -10.62
N VAL A 289 -10.43 17.66 -10.33
CA VAL A 289 -11.31 18.52 -9.54
C VAL A 289 -11.87 19.66 -10.40
N ALA A 290 -13.12 20.05 -10.14
CA ALA A 290 -13.76 21.17 -10.81
C ALA A 290 -13.19 22.53 -10.37
N HIS A 291 -12.78 23.36 -11.33
CA HIS A 291 -12.23 24.70 -11.04
C HIS A 291 -13.31 25.76 -10.77
N GLU A 292 -14.48 25.59 -11.38
CA GLU A 292 -15.61 26.51 -11.32
C GLU A 292 -16.93 25.74 -11.19
N ASP A 293 -17.97 26.44 -10.75
CA ASP A 293 -19.33 25.91 -10.73
C ASP A 293 -19.86 25.77 -12.16
N GLY A 294 -20.56 24.67 -12.44
CA GLY A 294 -21.05 24.42 -13.79
C GLY A 294 -21.96 23.22 -13.91
N ASP A 295 -22.42 22.97 -15.13
CA ASP A 295 -23.24 21.82 -15.49
C ASP A 295 -22.46 20.89 -16.43
N VAL A 296 -22.46 19.59 -16.14
CA VAL A 296 -21.76 18.59 -16.95
C VAL A 296 -22.51 18.34 -18.26
N ILE A 297 -21.94 18.74 -19.40
CA ILE A 297 -22.55 18.59 -20.73
C ILE A 297 -22.31 17.19 -21.31
N SER A 298 -21.08 16.71 -21.17
CA SER A 298 -20.60 15.48 -21.79
C SER A 298 -19.63 14.76 -20.87
N VAL A 299 -19.83 13.46 -20.72
CA VAL A 299 -18.94 12.56 -20.00
C VAL A 299 -18.58 11.45 -20.97
N THR A 300 -17.29 11.28 -21.20
CA THR A 300 -16.73 10.17 -21.97
C THR A 300 -15.58 9.53 -21.18
N GLY A 301 -15.15 8.34 -21.59
CA GLY A 301 -14.00 7.69 -20.96
C GLY A 301 -12.68 8.44 -21.12
N GLN A 302 -12.57 9.39 -22.05
CA GLN A 302 -11.33 10.14 -22.32
C GLN A 302 -11.38 11.60 -21.89
N GLN A 303 -12.57 12.20 -21.80
CA GLN A 303 -12.74 13.60 -21.45
C GLN A 303 -14.10 13.89 -20.80
N ILE A 304 -14.13 14.94 -19.99
CA ILE A 304 -15.33 15.50 -19.35
C ILE A 304 -15.45 16.95 -19.78
N VAL A 305 -16.64 17.37 -20.21
CA VAL A 305 -16.92 18.74 -20.63
C VAL A 305 -17.93 19.36 -19.68
N VAL A 306 -17.52 20.45 -19.03
CA VAL A 306 -18.33 21.21 -18.07
C VAL A 306 -18.66 22.57 -18.67
N LYS A 307 -19.91 23.01 -18.55
CA LYS A 307 -20.35 24.36 -18.90
C LYS A 307 -20.34 25.24 -17.66
N ASN A 308 -19.55 26.30 -17.66
CA ASN A 308 -19.54 27.25 -16.55
C ASN A 308 -20.73 28.21 -16.65
N ALA A 309 -21.00 28.96 -15.58
CA ALA A 309 -22.06 29.96 -15.54
C ALA A 309 -21.94 31.04 -16.65
N GLU A 310 -20.71 31.33 -17.10
CA GLU A 310 -20.43 32.27 -18.20
C GLU A 310 -20.72 31.69 -19.61
N GLY A 311 -21.14 30.43 -19.70
CA GLY A 311 -21.43 29.75 -20.95
C GLY A 311 -20.21 29.22 -21.70
N LYS A 312 -19.01 29.32 -21.11
CA LYS A 312 -17.78 28.71 -21.59
C LYS A 312 -17.77 27.21 -21.26
N ASN A 313 -17.23 26.41 -22.18
CA ASN A 313 -17.04 24.98 -21.98
C ASN A 313 -15.60 24.70 -21.58
N ASP A 314 -15.40 24.17 -20.38
CA ASP A 314 -14.09 23.69 -19.92
C ASP A 314 -13.98 22.18 -20.19
N VAL A 315 -12.87 21.78 -20.81
CA VAL A 315 -12.61 20.40 -21.25
C VAL A 315 -11.49 19.80 -20.39
N TYR A 316 -11.84 18.77 -19.63
CA TYR A 316 -10.93 18.02 -18.77
C TYR A 316 -10.55 16.71 -19.46
N HIS A 317 -9.27 16.52 -19.76
CA HIS A 317 -8.76 15.30 -20.38
C HIS A 317 -8.33 14.28 -19.31
N LEU A 318 -8.78 13.04 -19.47
CA LEU A 318 -8.50 11.94 -18.53
C LEU A 318 -7.28 11.15 -18.98
N ARG A 319 -6.43 10.78 -18.03
CA ARG A 319 -5.29 9.88 -18.24
C ARG A 319 -5.79 8.44 -18.27
N LYS A 320 -5.58 7.73 -19.38
CA LYS A 320 -6.03 6.34 -19.57
C LYS A 320 -4.84 5.41 -19.73
N TYR A 321 -4.80 4.35 -18.91
CA TYR A 321 -3.77 3.30 -18.95
C TYR A 321 -2.33 3.83 -19.01
N GLN A 322 -2.04 4.90 -18.26
CA GLN A 322 -0.71 5.47 -18.21
C GLN A 322 0.18 4.65 -17.27
N ARG A 323 1.37 4.26 -17.75
CA ARG A 323 2.35 3.56 -16.91
C ARG A 323 2.96 4.51 -15.87
N SER A 324 3.03 4.08 -14.62
CA SER A 324 3.78 4.74 -13.54
C SER A 324 5.29 4.44 -13.58
N ASN A 325 6.06 5.00 -12.65
CA ASN A 325 7.48 4.67 -12.53
C ASN A 325 7.71 3.21 -12.10
N GLN A 326 6.86 2.67 -11.22
CA GLN A 326 6.90 1.31 -10.68
C GLN A 326 6.12 0.30 -11.53
N SER A 327 5.89 0.60 -12.82
CA SER A 327 5.16 -0.25 -13.76
C SER A 327 3.70 -0.56 -13.37
N THR A 328 3.11 0.19 -12.43
CA THR A 328 1.67 0.15 -12.15
C THR A 328 0.89 0.99 -13.18
N CYS A 329 -0.44 0.89 -13.13
CA CYS A 329 -1.34 1.58 -14.05
C CYS A 329 -2.02 2.80 -13.37
N ILE A 330 -1.97 3.95 -14.04
CA ILE A 330 -2.77 5.14 -13.73
C ILE A 330 -3.87 5.25 -14.79
N ASP A 331 -5.09 4.97 -14.36
CA ASP A 331 -6.33 5.03 -15.13
C ASP A 331 -7.34 5.91 -14.39
N GLN A 332 -7.70 7.02 -15.02
CA GLN A 332 -8.74 7.93 -14.55
C GLN A 332 -10.10 7.56 -15.12
N ARG A 333 -11.13 7.60 -14.27
CA ARG A 333 -12.51 7.23 -14.60
C ARG A 333 -13.45 8.36 -14.19
N PRO A 334 -14.41 8.72 -15.04
CA PRO A 334 -15.36 9.77 -14.70
C PRO A 334 -16.20 9.34 -13.49
N ALA A 335 -16.29 10.22 -12.50
CA ALA A 335 -17.12 10.04 -11.30
C ALA A 335 -18.47 10.75 -11.41
N VAL A 336 -18.61 11.67 -12.37
CA VAL A 336 -19.82 12.45 -12.61
C VAL A 336 -20.66 11.89 -13.76
N VAL A 337 -21.96 12.19 -13.73
CA VAL A 337 -22.90 11.85 -14.81
C VAL A 337 -23.30 13.07 -15.63
N LYS A 338 -23.72 12.85 -16.88
CA LYS A 338 -24.20 13.93 -17.75
C LYS A 338 -25.43 14.61 -17.13
N GLY A 339 -25.43 15.94 -17.10
CA GLY A 339 -26.50 16.77 -16.52
C GLY A 339 -26.34 17.03 -15.02
N GLN A 340 -25.32 16.47 -14.37
CA GLN A 340 -25.01 16.77 -12.99
C GLN A 340 -24.51 18.21 -12.85
N ARG A 341 -25.04 18.93 -11.85
CA ARG A 341 -24.55 20.25 -11.46
C ARG A 341 -23.42 20.08 -10.46
N ILE A 342 -22.29 20.71 -10.75
CA ILE A 342 -21.07 20.61 -9.95
C ILE A 342 -20.74 21.95 -9.31
N ARG A 343 -20.09 21.89 -8.16
CA ARG A 343 -19.50 23.04 -7.47
C ARG A 343 -17.98 23.03 -7.64
N LYS A 344 -17.38 24.20 -7.52
CA LYS A 344 -15.94 24.35 -7.40
C LYS A 344 -15.42 23.48 -6.25
N GLY A 345 -14.46 22.62 -6.56
CA GLY A 345 -13.90 21.65 -5.61
C GLY A 345 -14.53 20.26 -5.67
N ASP A 346 -15.59 20.04 -6.45
CA ASP A 346 -16.16 18.71 -6.64
C ASP A 346 -15.25 17.83 -7.51
N ILE A 347 -15.27 16.53 -7.23
CA ILE A 347 -14.51 15.52 -7.97
C ILE A 347 -15.21 15.20 -9.28
N LEU A 348 -14.50 15.38 -10.40
CA LEU A 348 -14.95 15.06 -11.75
C LEU A 348 -14.56 13.63 -12.16
N ALA A 349 -13.36 13.21 -11.80
CA ALA A 349 -12.85 11.89 -12.15
C ALA A 349 -11.94 11.32 -11.05
N ASP A 350 -12.18 10.06 -10.72
CA ASP A 350 -11.35 9.24 -9.84
C ASP A 350 -10.13 8.67 -10.59
N SER A 351 -9.07 8.36 -9.86
CA SER A 351 -7.90 7.60 -10.32
C SER A 351 -8.02 6.11 -9.94
N SER A 352 -7.00 5.30 -10.26
CA SER A 352 -7.00 3.84 -10.04
C SER A 352 -7.00 3.39 -8.57
N SER A 353 -6.84 4.31 -7.63
CA SER A 353 -6.88 4.01 -6.19
C SER A 353 -7.73 5.05 -5.45
N THR A 354 -8.78 5.55 -6.09
CA THR A 354 -9.74 6.44 -5.46
C THR A 354 -11.17 6.07 -5.86
N VAL A 355 -12.11 6.25 -4.95
CA VAL A 355 -13.54 6.05 -5.17
C VAL A 355 -14.30 7.20 -4.52
N GLY A 356 -15.07 7.95 -5.30
CA GLY A 356 -15.79 9.12 -4.79
C GLY A 356 -14.86 10.19 -4.22
N GLY A 357 -13.64 10.31 -4.76
CA GLY A 357 -12.57 11.17 -4.26
C GLY A 357 -12.02 10.82 -2.88
N LYS A 358 -12.31 9.61 -2.36
CA LYS A 358 -11.63 9.04 -1.20
C LYS A 358 -10.51 8.11 -1.66
N LEU A 359 -9.42 8.04 -0.91
CA LEU A 359 -8.34 7.08 -1.16
C LEU A 359 -8.83 5.64 -0.90
N ALA A 360 -8.66 4.78 -1.90
CA ALA A 360 -9.11 3.39 -1.92
C ALA A 360 -7.95 2.49 -2.38
N LEU A 361 -7.18 1.96 -1.44
CA LEU A 361 -5.98 1.15 -1.71
C LEU A 361 -6.24 -0.36 -1.74
N GLY A 362 -7.42 -0.81 -1.34
CA GLY A 362 -7.71 -2.22 -1.06
C GLY A 362 -9.15 -2.62 -1.30
N GLN A 363 -9.58 -3.65 -0.59
CA GLN A 363 -10.93 -4.22 -0.64
C GLN A 363 -11.43 -4.48 0.78
N ASN A 364 -12.73 -4.29 0.98
CA ASN A 364 -13.40 -4.71 2.21
C ASN A 364 -13.71 -6.21 2.10
N VAL A 365 -13.21 -7.01 3.05
CA VAL A 365 -13.34 -8.47 3.02
C VAL A 365 -13.82 -9.02 4.35
N VAL A 366 -14.59 -10.11 4.32
CA VAL A 366 -15.03 -10.81 5.53
C VAL A 366 -13.88 -11.67 6.05
N VAL A 367 -13.37 -11.32 7.23
CA VAL A 367 -12.22 -11.98 7.86
C VAL A 367 -12.68 -12.83 9.04
N ALA A 368 -12.08 -14.01 9.20
CA ALA A 368 -12.20 -14.82 10.42
C ALA A 368 -10.83 -15.06 11.07
N PHE A 369 -10.76 -14.91 12.39
CA PHE A 369 -9.57 -15.23 13.18
C PHE A 369 -9.62 -16.68 13.66
N LEU A 370 -9.14 -17.60 12.83
CA LEU A 370 -9.21 -19.05 13.06
C LEU A 370 -7.91 -19.73 12.62
N SER A 371 -7.39 -20.69 13.38
CA SER A 371 -6.30 -21.55 12.91
C SER A 371 -6.86 -22.68 12.04
N TRP A 372 -6.42 -22.78 10.78
CA TRP A 372 -7.02 -23.70 9.80
C TRP A 372 -5.96 -24.55 9.10
N GLU A 373 -5.93 -25.86 9.44
CA GLU A 373 -5.11 -26.91 8.82
C GLU A 373 -3.60 -26.59 8.65
N GLY A 374 -3.05 -25.67 9.45
CA GLY A 374 -1.68 -25.18 9.27
C GLY A 374 -1.47 -24.30 8.02
N GLY A 375 -2.52 -24.07 7.23
CA GLY A 375 -2.48 -23.22 6.04
C GLY A 375 -2.22 -21.75 6.38
N ASN A 376 -2.56 -21.32 7.58
CA ASN A 376 -2.24 -20.00 8.12
C ASN A 376 -1.18 -20.04 9.23
N PHE A 377 -0.25 -20.99 9.17
CA PHE A 377 0.88 -21.05 10.11
C PHE A 377 1.72 -19.76 10.05
N GLU A 378 2.14 -19.27 11.23
CA GLU A 378 2.82 -17.98 11.39
C GLU A 378 2.02 -16.81 10.77
N ASP A 379 2.53 -16.28 9.65
CA ASP A 379 2.00 -15.13 8.91
C ASP A 379 1.36 -15.54 7.57
N ALA A 380 1.16 -16.83 7.34
CA ALA A 380 0.46 -17.28 6.14
C ALA A 380 -1.02 -16.87 6.17
N ILE A 381 -1.55 -16.52 5.00
CA ILE A 381 -2.95 -16.11 4.82
C ILE A 381 -3.63 -17.08 3.88
N LEU A 382 -4.85 -17.50 4.23
CA LEU A 382 -5.72 -18.27 3.34
C LEU A 382 -6.77 -17.34 2.74
N ILE A 383 -6.99 -17.46 1.43
CA ILE A 383 -7.99 -16.67 0.71
C ILE A 383 -9.02 -17.56 0.05
N SER A 384 -10.27 -17.10 0.01
CA SER A 384 -11.35 -17.74 -0.72
C SER A 384 -11.16 -17.59 -2.23
N GLU A 385 -11.48 -18.65 -2.98
CA GLU A 385 -11.54 -18.61 -4.43
C GLU A 385 -12.55 -17.57 -4.95
N ARG A 386 -13.61 -17.26 -4.16
CA ARG A 386 -14.59 -16.21 -4.48
C ARG A 386 -13.93 -14.88 -4.81
N LEU A 387 -12.90 -14.49 -4.04
CA LEU A 387 -12.16 -13.24 -4.26
C LEU A 387 -11.42 -13.19 -5.61
N VAL A 388 -11.03 -14.35 -6.13
CA VAL A 388 -10.36 -14.50 -7.43
C VAL A 388 -11.38 -14.50 -8.58
N GLN A 389 -12.55 -15.08 -8.35
CA GLN A 389 -13.66 -15.12 -9.31
C GLN A 389 -14.26 -13.72 -9.52
N GLU A 390 -14.45 -12.97 -8.44
CA GLU A 390 -14.97 -11.59 -8.46
C GLU A 390 -13.93 -10.53 -8.86
N ASP A 391 -12.70 -10.95 -9.20
CA ASP A 391 -11.58 -10.08 -9.59
C ASP A 391 -11.21 -8.98 -8.55
N LYS A 392 -11.59 -9.14 -7.27
CA LYS A 392 -11.37 -8.15 -6.18
C LYS A 392 -9.91 -7.70 -6.03
N PHE A 393 -8.96 -8.64 -5.99
CA PHE A 393 -7.52 -8.36 -5.83
C PHE A 393 -6.73 -8.44 -7.15
N THR A 394 -7.32 -7.91 -8.23
CA THR A 394 -6.70 -7.89 -9.55
C THR A 394 -6.06 -6.54 -9.83
N SER A 395 -4.81 -6.54 -10.30
CA SER A 395 -4.06 -5.34 -10.68
C SER A 395 -3.63 -5.37 -12.14
N VAL A 396 -3.35 -4.20 -12.71
CA VAL A 396 -2.80 -4.05 -14.07
C VAL A 396 -1.39 -3.50 -13.98
N HIS A 397 -0.45 -4.21 -14.60
CA HIS A 397 0.94 -3.82 -14.70
C HIS A 397 1.28 -3.55 -16.16
N ILE A 398 2.06 -2.50 -16.43
CA ILE A 398 2.47 -2.13 -17.78
C ILE A 398 3.99 -2.08 -17.80
N GLU A 399 4.59 -3.03 -18.50
CA GLU A 399 6.04 -3.07 -18.71
C GLU A 399 6.41 -2.43 -20.05
N LYS A 400 7.59 -1.83 -20.08
CA LYS A 400 8.13 -1.17 -21.26
C LYS A 400 9.36 -1.92 -21.73
N TYR A 401 9.30 -2.36 -22.98
CA TYR A 401 10.39 -3.00 -23.69
C TYR A 401 10.89 -2.07 -24.77
N GLU A 402 12.18 -1.79 -24.79
CA GLU A 402 12.78 -0.89 -25.78
C GLU A 402 13.97 -1.53 -26.45
N VAL A 403 14.09 -1.27 -27.76
CA VAL A 403 15.20 -1.70 -28.58
C VAL A 403 15.62 -0.55 -29.48
N GLU A 404 16.93 -0.41 -29.65
CA GLU A 404 17.55 0.60 -30.51
C GLU A 404 18.19 -0.09 -31.71
N ALA A 405 18.01 0.49 -32.89
CA ALA A 405 18.75 0.18 -34.10
C ALA A 405 19.89 1.20 -34.24
N ARG A 406 21.12 0.70 -34.23
CA ARG A 406 22.34 1.52 -34.24
C ARG A 406 23.12 1.34 -35.53
N ASP A 407 23.78 2.41 -35.95
CA ASP A 407 24.80 2.33 -36.99
C ASP A 407 26.10 1.80 -36.39
N THR A 408 26.49 0.58 -36.78
CA THR A 408 27.72 -0.06 -36.31
C THR A 408 28.80 0.02 -37.37
N LYS A 409 30.07 -0.14 -36.96
CA LYS A 409 31.19 -0.18 -37.92
C LYS A 409 31.09 -1.30 -38.95
N LEU A 410 30.32 -2.35 -38.67
CA LEU A 410 30.10 -3.50 -39.55
C LEU A 410 28.93 -3.29 -40.52
N GLY A 411 28.16 -2.23 -40.32
CA GLY A 411 26.94 -1.89 -41.05
C GLY A 411 25.81 -1.46 -40.10
N PRO A 412 24.74 -0.87 -40.65
CA PRO A 412 23.58 -0.49 -39.85
C PRO A 412 22.84 -1.73 -39.34
N GLU A 413 22.38 -1.67 -38.09
CA GLU A 413 21.37 -2.61 -37.60
C GLU A 413 20.01 -2.21 -38.16
N GLU A 414 19.25 -3.18 -38.67
CA GLU A 414 17.95 -2.92 -39.31
C GLU A 414 16.82 -3.57 -38.49
N ILE A 415 15.71 -2.83 -38.35
CA ILE A 415 14.45 -3.38 -37.82
C ILE A 415 13.66 -3.89 -39.02
N THR A 416 13.36 -5.19 -39.04
CA THR A 416 12.70 -5.85 -40.17
C THR A 416 11.95 -7.10 -39.74
N ARG A 417 10.92 -7.43 -40.51
CA ARG A 417 10.16 -8.68 -40.40
C ARG A 417 10.96 -9.90 -40.88
N ASP A 418 11.93 -9.70 -41.78
CA ASP A 418 12.70 -10.76 -42.42
C ASP A 418 13.87 -11.25 -41.53
N ILE A 419 13.54 -12.05 -40.52
CA ILE A 419 14.49 -12.57 -39.53
C ILE A 419 15.03 -13.94 -39.98
N PRO A 420 16.36 -14.18 -40.01
CA PRO A 420 16.92 -15.45 -40.44
C PRO A 420 16.59 -16.58 -39.45
N ASN A 421 16.33 -17.78 -39.96
CA ASN A 421 16.11 -19.00 -39.17
C ASN A 421 14.89 -18.96 -38.23
N VAL A 422 13.90 -18.12 -38.51
CA VAL A 422 12.64 -18.02 -37.76
C VAL A 422 11.48 -18.46 -38.66
N GLY A 423 10.60 -19.34 -38.14
CA GLY A 423 9.41 -19.83 -38.87
C GLY A 423 8.28 -18.79 -38.93
N GLU A 424 7.37 -18.94 -39.90
CA GLU A 424 6.26 -17.99 -40.14
C GLU A 424 5.36 -17.79 -38.90
N ASP A 425 5.14 -18.84 -38.11
CA ASP A 425 4.32 -18.78 -36.89
C ASP A 425 4.82 -17.77 -35.85
N ALA A 426 6.13 -17.58 -35.76
CA ALA A 426 6.75 -16.65 -34.81
C ALA A 426 6.71 -15.19 -35.29
N VAL A 427 6.41 -14.97 -36.58
CA VAL A 427 6.38 -13.66 -37.25
C VAL A 427 4.92 -13.26 -37.58
N LYS A 428 3.93 -14.03 -37.12
CA LYS A 428 2.51 -13.82 -37.43
C LYS A 428 1.96 -12.49 -36.88
N ASP A 429 2.46 -12.06 -35.72
CA ASP A 429 1.99 -10.87 -35.01
C ASP A 429 2.84 -9.62 -35.31
N LEU A 430 3.90 -9.77 -36.13
CA LEU A 430 4.73 -8.66 -36.60
C LEU A 430 4.10 -8.03 -37.86
N ASP A 431 4.15 -6.70 -37.91
CA ASP A 431 3.80 -5.92 -39.09
C ASP A 431 4.89 -6.01 -40.19
N GLU A 432 4.67 -5.29 -41.29
CA GLU A 432 5.59 -5.25 -42.43
C GLU A 432 6.98 -4.67 -42.07
N GLN A 433 7.07 -3.84 -41.03
CA GLN A 433 8.32 -3.27 -40.52
C GLN A 433 9.03 -4.21 -39.54
N GLY A 434 8.37 -5.27 -39.08
CA GLY A 434 8.89 -6.19 -38.07
C GLY A 434 8.58 -5.78 -36.63
N ILE A 435 7.57 -4.94 -36.42
CA ILE A 435 7.12 -4.50 -35.10
C ILE A 435 5.80 -5.20 -34.74
N VAL A 436 5.64 -5.61 -33.49
CA VAL A 436 4.43 -6.28 -33.04
C VAL A 436 3.19 -5.36 -33.12
N ARG A 437 2.07 -5.90 -33.61
CA ARG A 437 0.80 -5.16 -33.71
C ARG A 437 0.19 -4.87 -32.33
N ILE A 438 -0.43 -3.71 -32.19
CA ILE A 438 -1.20 -3.36 -30.98
C ILE A 438 -2.37 -4.33 -30.81
N GLY A 439 -2.55 -4.85 -29.60
CA GLY A 439 -3.58 -5.82 -29.25
C GLY A 439 -3.19 -7.27 -29.46
N ALA A 440 -1.97 -7.58 -29.92
CA ALA A 440 -1.45 -8.95 -29.92
C ALA A 440 -1.25 -9.46 -28.48
N GLU A 441 -1.56 -10.74 -28.28
CA GLU A 441 -1.20 -11.47 -27.06
C GLU A 441 0.19 -12.07 -27.25
N VAL A 442 1.11 -11.73 -26.35
CA VAL A 442 2.51 -12.15 -26.42
C VAL A 442 2.85 -12.97 -25.18
N GLY A 443 3.48 -14.12 -25.40
CA GLY A 443 4.02 -15.00 -24.38
C GLY A 443 5.55 -15.02 -24.37
N PRO A 444 6.16 -15.87 -23.52
CA PRO A 444 7.61 -16.03 -23.45
C PRO A 444 8.22 -16.39 -24.80
N ASN A 445 9.35 -15.76 -25.16
CA ASN A 445 10.10 -15.92 -26.42
C ASN A 445 9.45 -15.36 -27.71
N ASP A 446 8.23 -14.84 -27.64
CA ASP A 446 7.61 -14.17 -28.79
C ASP A 446 8.40 -12.90 -29.15
N ILE A 447 8.45 -12.61 -30.45
CA ILE A 447 9.22 -11.47 -30.98
C ILE A 447 8.35 -10.21 -30.87
N LEU A 448 8.85 -9.22 -30.14
CA LEU A 448 8.22 -7.89 -30.05
C LEU A 448 8.68 -6.98 -31.20
N VAL A 449 9.98 -7.02 -31.49
CA VAL A 449 10.59 -6.22 -32.55
C VAL A 449 11.69 -7.04 -33.21
N GLY A 450 11.53 -7.31 -34.51
CA GLY A 450 12.52 -7.96 -35.34
C GLY A 450 13.71 -7.06 -35.56
N LYS A 451 14.91 -7.49 -35.15
CA LYS A 451 16.15 -6.71 -35.31
C LYS A 451 17.28 -7.61 -35.82
N ILE A 452 17.89 -7.21 -36.93
CA ILE A 452 19.05 -7.89 -37.51
C ILE A 452 20.31 -7.06 -37.34
N THR A 453 21.40 -7.72 -36.96
CA THR A 453 22.73 -7.10 -36.84
C THR A 453 23.68 -7.75 -37.85
N PRO A 454 24.44 -6.98 -38.65
CA PRO A 454 25.42 -7.55 -39.55
C PRO A 454 26.50 -8.32 -38.77
N LYS A 455 26.82 -9.53 -39.21
CA LYS A 455 27.92 -10.32 -38.64
C LYS A 455 29.24 -9.75 -39.14
N GLY A 456 30.21 -9.59 -38.24
CA GLY A 456 31.58 -9.33 -38.66
C GLY A 456 32.11 -10.55 -39.44
N GLU A 457 33.04 -10.30 -40.37
CA GLU A 457 33.77 -11.37 -41.06
C GLU A 457 34.58 -12.19 -40.04
N LYS A 458 33.94 -13.22 -39.47
CA LYS A 458 34.66 -14.35 -38.90
C LYS A 458 34.85 -15.36 -40.01
N GLU A 459 36.08 -15.84 -40.19
CA GLU A 459 36.31 -17.04 -40.98
C GLU A 459 35.43 -18.16 -40.40
N LEU A 460 34.45 -18.61 -41.19
CA LEU A 460 33.60 -19.73 -40.82
C LEU A 460 34.49 -20.92 -40.46
N THR A 461 34.18 -21.59 -39.35
CA THR A 461 34.95 -22.78 -38.99
C THR A 461 34.80 -23.84 -40.09
N PRO A 462 35.77 -24.74 -40.28
CA PRO A 462 35.66 -25.81 -41.28
C PRO A 462 34.34 -26.61 -41.16
N GLU A 463 33.82 -26.77 -39.95
CA GLU A 463 32.53 -27.43 -39.65
C GLU A 463 31.36 -26.61 -40.17
N GLU A 464 31.29 -25.31 -39.89
CA GLU A 464 30.23 -24.42 -40.39
C GLU A 464 30.28 -24.30 -41.92
N ARG A 465 31.49 -24.28 -42.51
CA ARG A 465 31.68 -24.28 -43.97
C ARG A 465 31.15 -25.57 -44.59
N LEU A 466 31.42 -26.72 -43.98
CA LEU A 466 30.93 -28.01 -44.44
C LEU A 466 29.40 -28.07 -44.35
N LEU A 467 28.82 -27.64 -43.23
CA LEU A 467 27.37 -27.58 -43.05
C LEU A 467 26.71 -26.69 -44.12
N ARG A 468 27.26 -25.50 -44.38
CA ARG A 468 26.78 -24.63 -45.47
C ARG A 468 26.89 -25.29 -46.85
N ALA A 469 27.97 -26.03 -47.10
CA ALA A 469 28.16 -26.74 -48.37
C ALA A 469 27.16 -27.90 -48.56
N ILE A 470 26.76 -28.57 -47.47
CA ILE A 470 25.79 -29.68 -47.49
C ILE A 470 24.36 -29.15 -47.67
N PHE A 471 23.95 -28.14 -46.90
CA PHE A 471 22.56 -27.66 -46.89
C PHE A 471 22.25 -26.61 -47.96
N GLY A 472 23.27 -26.06 -48.64
CA GLY A 472 23.08 -25.11 -49.73
C GLY A 472 22.45 -23.78 -49.31
N GLU A 473 22.30 -23.52 -48.01
CA GLU A 473 21.71 -22.30 -47.48
C GLU A 473 22.65 -21.10 -47.71
N LYS A 474 22.27 -20.22 -48.64
CA LYS A 474 22.75 -18.84 -48.69
C LYS A 474 22.16 -18.08 -47.51
N SER A 475 22.58 -18.41 -46.29
CA SER A 475 22.20 -17.62 -45.11
C SER A 475 22.75 -16.20 -45.27
N ARG A 476 21.88 -15.19 -45.13
CA ARG A 476 22.32 -13.79 -45.02
C ARG A 476 23.36 -13.69 -43.90
N ASP A 477 24.39 -12.87 -44.09
CA ASP A 477 25.45 -12.63 -43.09
C ASP A 477 24.97 -11.69 -41.95
N VAL A 478 23.77 -11.94 -41.45
CA VAL A 478 23.14 -11.18 -40.38
C VAL A 478 22.78 -12.13 -39.23
N LYS A 479 22.78 -11.59 -38.01
CA LYS A 479 22.41 -12.30 -36.78
C LYS A 479 21.09 -11.76 -36.28
N ASP A 480 20.21 -12.67 -35.83
CA ASP A 480 19.02 -12.30 -35.06
C ASP A 480 19.44 -11.68 -33.72
N THR A 481 19.05 -10.43 -33.53
CA THR A 481 19.21 -9.64 -32.29
C THR A 481 17.88 -9.03 -31.87
N SER A 482 16.78 -9.66 -32.27
CA SER A 482 15.42 -9.22 -32.04
C SER A 482 15.09 -9.11 -30.56
N LEU A 483 14.25 -8.14 -30.24
CA LEU A 483 13.68 -7.99 -28.91
C LEU A 483 12.60 -9.06 -28.72
N ARG A 484 12.79 -9.92 -27.72
CA ARG A 484 11.87 -11.00 -27.37
C ARG A 484 11.29 -10.78 -25.98
N MET A 485 10.08 -11.30 -25.76
CA MET A 485 9.49 -11.35 -24.43
C MET A 485 10.35 -12.21 -23.50
N PRO A 486 10.76 -11.69 -22.32
CA PRO A 486 11.47 -12.46 -21.33
C PRO A 486 10.70 -13.69 -20.86
N HIS A 487 11.44 -14.67 -20.34
CA HIS A 487 10.83 -15.85 -19.74
C HIS A 487 9.96 -15.49 -18.52
N GLY A 488 8.78 -16.09 -18.45
CA GLY A 488 7.84 -15.90 -17.34
C GLY A 488 6.91 -14.70 -17.48
N GLU A 489 7.17 -13.81 -18.44
CA GLU A 489 6.29 -12.68 -18.72
C GLU A 489 5.34 -12.97 -19.87
N ARG A 490 4.13 -12.42 -19.76
CA ARG A 490 3.07 -12.52 -20.75
C ARG A 490 2.18 -11.30 -20.66
N GLY A 491 1.54 -10.95 -21.76
CA GLY A 491 0.57 -9.86 -21.72
C GLY A 491 0.04 -9.50 -23.08
N LYS A 492 -0.60 -8.35 -23.13
CA LYS A 492 -1.17 -7.80 -24.35
C LYS A 492 -0.44 -6.50 -24.70
N VAL A 493 -0.06 -6.36 -25.96
CA VAL A 493 0.56 -5.12 -26.45
C VAL A 493 -0.50 -4.01 -26.43
N VAL A 494 -0.24 -2.94 -25.68
CA VAL A 494 -1.18 -1.81 -25.53
C VAL A 494 -0.76 -0.56 -26.29
N ASP A 495 0.53 -0.33 -26.43
CA ASP A 495 1.07 0.88 -27.06
C ASP A 495 2.43 0.56 -27.70
N VAL A 496 2.69 1.15 -28.87
CA VAL A 496 3.94 1.03 -29.61
C VAL A 496 4.35 2.42 -30.07
N LYS A 497 5.55 2.85 -29.68
CA LYS A 497 6.11 4.15 -30.05
C LYS A 497 7.41 3.94 -30.82
N VAL A 498 7.46 4.50 -32.03
CA VAL A 498 8.64 4.50 -32.87
C VAL A 498 9.23 5.90 -32.85
N PHE A 499 10.50 6.01 -32.47
CA PHE A 499 11.26 7.25 -32.48
C PHE A 499 12.29 7.14 -33.59
N THR A 500 12.13 7.97 -34.62
CA THR A 500 13.14 8.14 -35.68
C THR A 500 14.04 9.32 -35.34
N ARG A 501 15.24 9.34 -35.91
CA ARG A 501 16.19 10.45 -35.76
C ARG A 501 15.74 11.75 -36.39
N GLU A 502 14.85 11.68 -37.40
CA GLU A 502 14.28 12.87 -38.04
C GLU A 502 13.30 13.58 -37.11
N ASP A 503 12.49 12.81 -36.37
CA ASP A 503 11.46 13.35 -35.48
C ASP A 503 11.99 13.74 -34.09
N ASN A 504 13.07 13.10 -33.62
CA ASN A 504 13.61 13.32 -32.27
C ASN A 504 15.13 13.56 -32.29
N VAL A 505 15.51 14.80 -32.00
CA VAL A 505 16.92 15.23 -31.91
C VAL A 505 17.64 14.65 -30.69
N ASP A 506 16.90 14.16 -29.69
CA ASP A 506 17.42 13.68 -28.40
C ASP A 506 17.89 12.21 -28.41
N LEU A 507 17.81 11.50 -29.55
CA LEU A 507 18.35 10.14 -29.65
C LEU A 507 19.88 10.13 -29.45
N SER A 508 20.37 9.07 -28.82
CA SER A 508 21.82 8.87 -28.60
C SER A 508 22.57 8.87 -29.92
N ALA A 509 23.80 9.39 -29.93
CA ALA A 509 24.61 9.44 -31.13
C ALA A 509 24.84 8.03 -31.72
N GLY A 510 24.46 7.84 -32.98
CA GLY A 510 24.56 6.56 -33.67
C GLY A 510 23.33 5.65 -33.55
N VAL A 511 22.27 6.09 -32.87
CA VAL A 511 20.94 5.45 -32.91
C VAL A 511 20.13 6.10 -34.04
N ASP A 512 19.64 5.28 -34.97
CA ASP A 512 18.83 5.75 -36.09
C ASP A 512 17.33 5.63 -35.81
N MET A 513 16.94 4.52 -35.17
CA MET A 513 15.57 4.24 -34.77
C MET A 513 15.53 3.60 -33.39
N MET A 514 14.57 4.00 -32.57
CA MET A 514 14.25 3.35 -31.29
C MET A 514 12.78 2.96 -31.29
N VAL A 515 12.50 1.70 -30.98
CA VAL A 515 11.13 1.20 -30.86
C VAL A 515 10.86 0.84 -29.40
N ARG A 516 9.77 1.37 -28.87
CA ARG A 516 9.28 1.09 -27.52
C ARG A 516 7.92 0.40 -27.59
N VAL A 517 7.85 -0.79 -27.04
CA VAL A 517 6.63 -1.61 -26.94
C VAL A 517 6.19 -1.64 -25.48
N SER A 518 4.95 -1.25 -25.21
CA SER A 518 4.34 -1.34 -23.88
C SER A 518 3.41 -2.56 -23.84
N VAL A 519 3.66 -3.45 -22.89
CA VAL A 519 2.90 -4.70 -22.70
C VAL A 519 2.18 -4.61 -21.36
N ALA A 520 0.85 -4.73 -21.39
CA ALA A 520 0.02 -4.76 -20.19
C ALA A 520 -0.29 -6.19 -19.78
N GLN A 521 -0.15 -6.47 -18.48
CA GLN A 521 -0.50 -7.73 -17.86
C GLN A 521 -1.54 -7.51 -16.76
N ARG A 522 -2.61 -8.31 -16.79
CA ARG A 522 -3.56 -8.39 -15.69
C ARG A 522 -3.10 -9.46 -14.71
N ARG A 523 -2.82 -9.06 -13.46
CA ARG A 523 -2.32 -9.93 -12.40
C ARG A 523 -3.39 -10.16 -11.35
N LYS A 524 -4.01 -11.34 -11.38
CA LYS A 524 -4.91 -11.82 -10.32
C LYS A 524 -4.09 -12.15 -9.07
N ILE A 525 -4.76 -12.26 -7.93
CA ILE A 525 -4.10 -12.73 -6.71
C ILE A 525 -3.83 -14.23 -6.80
N THR A 526 -2.62 -14.64 -6.41
CA THR A 526 -2.19 -16.05 -6.45
C THR A 526 -1.41 -16.43 -5.19
N ALA A 527 -1.22 -17.72 -4.97
CA ALA A 527 -0.38 -18.19 -3.87
C ALA A 527 1.07 -17.72 -4.04
N GLY A 528 1.64 -17.15 -2.98
CA GLY A 528 2.95 -16.50 -2.98
C GLY A 528 2.88 -14.96 -3.03
N ASP A 529 1.74 -14.38 -3.41
CA ASP A 529 1.54 -12.93 -3.33
C ASP A 529 1.43 -12.47 -1.87
N LYS A 530 1.88 -11.24 -1.62
CA LYS A 530 1.85 -10.65 -0.28
C LYS A 530 0.66 -9.72 -0.09
N MET A 531 -0.03 -9.90 1.03
CA MET A 531 -1.11 -9.04 1.49
C MET A 531 -0.77 -8.41 2.83
N ALA A 532 -1.44 -7.31 3.16
CA ALA A 532 -1.36 -6.68 4.47
C ALA A 532 -2.64 -5.92 4.81
N GLY A 533 -2.93 -5.78 6.11
CA GLY A 533 -3.88 -4.78 6.60
C GLY A 533 -3.15 -3.48 6.99
N ARG A 534 -3.92 -2.49 7.44
CA ARG A 534 -3.39 -1.17 7.84
C ARG A 534 -2.65 -1.20 9.19
N HIS A 535 -2.93 -2.20 10.03
CA HIS A 535 -2.40 -2.37 11.39
C HIS A 535 -1.05 -3.12 11.44
N GLY A 536 -0.32 -3.19 10.33
CA GLY A 536 0.98 -3.87 10.25
C GLY A 536 0.93 -5.41 10.28
N ASN A 537 -0.26 -6.00 10.17
CA ASN A 537 -0.44 -7.42 9.87
C ASN A 537 -0.04 -7.67 8.41
N LYS A 538 0.98 -8.50 8.19
CA LYS A 538 1.48 -8.85 6.86
C LYS A 538 1.46 -10.36 6.71
N GLY A 539 1.17 -10.82 5.51
CA GLY A 539 1.20 -12.25 5.23
C GLY A 539 1.33 -12.59 3.77
N VAL A 540 1.78 -13.81 3.50
CA VAL A 540 1.85 -14.37 2.16
C VAL A 540 0.67 -15.30 1.98
N VAL A 541 -0.02 -15.20 0.84
CA VAL A 541 -1.09 -16.12 0.50
C VAL A 541 -0.49 -17.51 0.34
N SER A 542 -0.84 -18.43 1.23
CA SER A 542 -0.35 -19.82 1.17
C SER A 542 -1.16 -20.67 0.21
N ARG A 543 -2.49 -20.51 0.25
CA ARG A 543 -3.42 -21.29 -0.57
C ARG A 543 -4.69 -20.48 -0.88
N VAL A 544 -5.17 -20.67 -2.11
CA VAL A 544 -6.52 -20.30 -2.52
C VAL A 544 -7.42 -21.50 -2.24
N VAL A 545 -8.40 -21.32 -1.34
CA VAL A 545 -9.29 -22.38 -0.87
C VAL A 545 -10.60 -22.29 -1.66
N PRO A 546 -11.10 -23.40 -2.23
CA PRO A 546 -12.40 -23.42 -2.89
C PRO A 546 -13.53 -22.98 -1.94
N VAL A 547 -14.54 -22.30 -2.48
CA VAL A 547 -15.60 -21.66 -1.68
C VAL A 547 -16.35 -22.69 -0.82
N GLU A 548 -16.57 -23.89 -1.33
CA GLU A 548 -17.25 -24.98 -0.63
C GLU A 548 -16.49 -25.51 0.59
N ASN A 549 -15.18 -25.31 0.64
CA ASN A 549 -14.33 -25.74 1.76
C ASN A 549 -14.10 -24.62 2.79
N MET A 550 -14.45 -23.38 2.45
CA MET A 550 -14.26 -22.24 3.35
C MET A 550 -15.24 -22.33 4.53
N PRO A 551 -14.82 -21.93 5.74
CA PRO A 551 -15.74 -21.72 6.84
C PRO A 551 -16.84 -20.73 6.44
N PHE A 552 -18.07 -21.02 6.86
CA PHE A 552 -19.23 -20.21 6.54
C PHE A 552 -20.10 -19.94 7.76
N LEU A 553 -20.84 -18.84 7.69
CA LEU A 553 -21.75 -18.36 8.71
C LEU A 553 -23.09 -19.12 8.68
N LYS A 554 -23.96 -18.89 9.67
CA LYS A 554 -25.25 -19.59 9.77
C LYS A 554 -26.20 -19.31 8.60
N ASP A 555 -26.09 -18.14 8.00
CA ASP A 555 -26.81 -17.67 6.81
C ASP A 555 -26.29 -18.30 5.49
N GLY A 556 -25.18 -19.05 5.54
CA GLY A 556 -24.53 -19.62 4.37
C GLY A 556 -23.42 -18.75 3.78
N THR A 557 -23.18 -17.54 4.30
CA THR A 557 -22.15 -16.64 3.78
C THR A 557 -20.75 -17.20 4.10
N PRO A 558 -19.90 -17.48 3.10
CA PRO A 558 -18.53 -17.93 3.34
C PRO A 558 -17.62 -16.77 3.74
N VAL A 559 -16.61 -17.08 4.55
CA VAL A 559 -15.53 -16.17 4.91
C VAL A 559 -14.62 -15.94 3.69
N ASP A 560 -14.09 -14.72 3.54
CA ASP A 560 -13.18 -14.38 2.44
C ASP A 560 -11.72 -14.66 2.76
N ILE A 561 -11.27 -14.31 3.98
CA ILE A 561 -9.88 -14.46 4.42
C ILE A 561 -9.83 -15.04 5.82
N ILE A 562 -8.93 -16.01 6.03
CA ILE A 562 -8.66 -16.58 7.36
C ILE A 562 -7.30 -16.08 7.84
N LEU A 563 -7.31 -15.39 8.98
CA LEU A 563 -6.12 -14.88 9.66
C LEU A 563 -5.81 -15.70 10.91
N ASN A 564 -4.52 -15.82 11.24
CA ASN A 564 -4.09 -16.54 12.43
C ASN A 564 -4.27 -15.66 13.68
N PRO A 565 -5.04 -16.09 14.69
CA PRO A 565 -5.23 -15.32 15.93
C PRO A 565 -3.94 -15.16 16.74
N LEU A 566 -2.98 -16.09 16.64
CA LEU A 566 -1.73 -16.06 17.41
C LEU A 566 -0.85 -14.84 17.11
N GLY A 567 -1.00 -14.27 15.91
CA GLY A 567 -0.25 -13.11 15.48
C GLY A 567 -0.64 -11.80 16.18
N VAL A 568 -1.83 -11.71 16.79
CA VAL A 568 -2.33 -10.46 17.39
C VAL A 568 -1.71 -10.19 18.76
N PRO A 569 -1.76 -11.10 19.75
CA PRO A 569 -1.22 -10.82 21.09
C PRO A 569 0.29 -10.59 21.08
N GLY A 570 1.05 -11.36 20.29
CA GLY A 570 2.50 -11.23 20.19
C GLY A 570 2.98 -9.95 19.51
N ARG A 571 2.07 -9.22 18.84
CA ARG A 571 2.38 -7.98 18.09
C ARG A 571 1.72 -6.74 18.66
N MET A 572 0.79 -6.90 19.60
CA MET A 572 0.09 -5.80 20.27
C MET A 572 -0.55 -4.81 19.28
N ASN A 573 -1.17 -5.33 18.21
CA ASN A 573 -1.92 -4.55 17.23
C ASN A 573 -3.41 -4.89 17.31
N ILE A 574 -4.03 -4.48 18.42
CA ILE A 574 -5.42 -4.79 18.76
C ILE A 574 -6.38 -3.99 17.88
N GLY A 575 -5.93 -2.86 17.31
CA GLY A 575 -6.73 -2.02 16.41
C GLY A 575 -7.36 -2.80 15.26
N GLN A 576 -6.69 -3.84 14.75
CA GLN A 576 -7.25 -4.69 13.68
C GLN A 576 -8.51 -5.47 14.11
N VAL A 577 -8.60 -5.85 15.39
CA VAL A 577 -9.77 -6.55 15.93
C VAL A 577 -10.93 -5.58 16.09
N LEU A 578 -10.64 -4.34 16.54
CA LEU A 578 -11.63 -3.27 16.63
C LEU A 578 -12.15 -2.86 15.24
N GLU A 579 -11.26 -2.76 14.24
CA GLU A 579 -11.65 -2.56 12.83
C GLU A 579 -12.58 -3.68 12.36
N THR A 580 -12.27 -4.93 12.70
CA THR A 580 -13.08 -6.10 12.32
C THR A 580 -14.48 -6.04 12.92
N HIS A 581 -14.59 -5.69 14.20
CA HIS A 581 -15.86 -5.59 14.92
C HIS A 581 -16.73 -4.44 14.40
N LEU A 582 -16.16 -3.22 14.34
CA LEU A 582 -16.90 -2.07 13.83
C LEU A 582 -17.24 -2.23 12.35
N GLY A 583 -16.34 -2.84 11.56
CA GLY A 583 -16.60 -3.15 10.16
C GLY A 583 -17.76 -4.13 9.97
N TRP A 584 -17.93 -5.09 10.88
CA TRP A 584 -19.12 -5.95 10.87
C TRP A 584 -20.39 -5.15 11.11
N ALA A 585 -20.41 -4.32 12.16
CA ALA A 585 -21.57 -3.49 12.47
C ALA A 585 -21.91 -2.52 11.34
N ALA A 586 -20.89 -1.86 10.76
CA ALA A 586 -21.01 -0.94 9.64
C ALA A 586 -21.58 -1.61 8.38
N LYS A 587 -21.13 -2.83 8.06
CA LYS A 587 -21.66 -3.61 6.94
C LYS A 587 -23.13 -3.95 7.14
N GLU A 588 -23.50 -4.44 8.32
CA GLU A 588 -24.86 -4.85 8.58
C GLU A 588 -25.80 -3.63 8.61
N LEU A 589 -25.43 -2.57 9.33
CA LEU A 589 -26.24 -1.34 9.47
C LEU A 589 -26.19 -0.43 8.24
N GLY A 590 -25.25 -0.64 7.32
CA GLY A 590 -25.11 0.06 6.04
C GLY A 590 -24.59 1.49 6.15
N PHE A 591 -23.61 1.73 7.01
CA PHE A 591 -22.92 3.02 7.11
C PHE A 591 -21.40 2.89 6.93
N GLU A 592 -20.73 4.01 6.63
CA GLU A 592 -19.26 4.10 6.68
C GLU A 592 -18.86 4.82 7.97
N ALA A 593 -17.98 4.21 8.77
CA ALA A 593 -17.51 4.81 10.01
C ALA A 593 -16.32 5.74 9.74
N ILE A 594 -16.26 6.85 10.47
CA ILE A 594 -15.09 7.72 10.53
C ILE A 594 -14.54 7.66 11.96
N THR A 595 -13.38 7.04 12.12
CA THR A 595 -12.65 6.93 13.40
C THR A 595 -11.31 7.65 13.29
N PRO A 596 -11.26 8.95 13.63
CA PRO A 596 -10.01 9.72 13.66
C PRO A 596 -8.99 9.11 14.61
N VAL A 597 -7.71 9.34 14.30
CA VAL A 597 -6.59 8.87 15.13
C VAL A 597 -6.60 9.58 16.50
N PHE A 598 -6.51 8.81 17.59
CA PHE A 598 -6.54 9.28 19.00
C PHE A 598 -7.87 9.92 19.46
N ASP A 599 -8.90 9.93 18.61
CA ASP A 599 -10.24 10.47 18.89
C ASP A 599 -11.29 9.64 18.12
N GLY A 600 -11.11 8.32 18.15
CA GLY A 600 -11.92 7.34 17.44
C GLY A 600 -13.09 6.80 18.26
N ALA A 601 -13.77 5.81 17.70
CA ALA A 601 -14.88 5.13 18.38
C ALA A 601 -14.38 4.36 19.63
N ASN A 602 -15.12 4.46 20.72
CA ASN A 602 -14.79 3.72 21.94
C ASN A 602 -15.27 2.27 21.87
N GLU A 603 -14.66 1.37 22.66
CA GLU A 603 -15.09 -0.04 22.77
C GLU A 603 -16.60 -0.16 23.09
N TYR A 604 -17.09 0.71 23.98
CA TYR A 604 -18.49 0.76 24.38
C TYR A 604 -19.43 1.13 23.21
N GLU A 605 -19.00 2.04 22.34
CA GLU A 605 -19.76 2.45 21.16
C GLU A 605 -19.80 1.30 20.14
N ILE A 606 -18.68 0.60 19.96
CA ILE A 606 -18.61 -0.59 19.10
C ILE A 606 -19.52 -1.70 19.63
N GLU A 607 -19.57 -1.94 20.95
CA GLU A 607 -20.51 -2.89 21.57
C GLU A 607 -21.97 -2.51 21.27
N ALA A 608 -22.30 -1.22 21.31
CA ALA A 608 -23.65 -0.73 21.02
C ALA A 608 -24.02 -0.92 19.55
N GLU A 609 -23.11 -0.63 18.62
CA GLU A 609 -23.34 -0.85 17.19
C GLU A 609 -23.46 -2.35 16.85
N LEU A 610 -22.66 -3.21 17.48
CA LEU A 610 -22.81 -4.67 17.34
C LEU A 610 -24.16 -5.16 17.87
N ALA A 611 -24.64 -4.58 18.98
CA ALA A 611 -25.97 -4.88 19.52
C ALA A 611 -27.09 -4.46 18.55
N ARG A 612 -26.99 -3.28 17.95
CA ARG A 612 -27.93 -2.79 16.92
C ARG A 612 -27.91 -3.69 15.68
N ALA A 613 -26.73 -4.05 15.20
CA ALA A 613 -26.56 -4.95 14.05
C ALA A 613 -27.21 -6.32 14.33
N TRP A 614 -26.98 -6.91 15.51
CA TRP A 614 -27.59 -8.19 15.87
C TRP A 614 -29.11 -8.13 15.99
N LEU A 615 -29.67 -7.06 16.57
CA LEU A 615 -31.12 -6.85 16.62
C LEU A 615 -31.71 -6.80 15.21
N MET A 616 -31.04 -6.11 14.29
CA MET A 616 -31.48 -5.99 12.90
C MET A 616 -31.40 -7.33 12.16
N ASP A 617 -30.34 -8.11 12.36
CA ASP A 617 -30.21 -9.48 11.83
C ASP A 617 -31.29 -10.43 12.38
N TYR A 618 -31.51 -10.37 13.69
CA TYR A 618 -32.47 -11.23 14.37
C TYR A 618 -33.89 -10.94 13.89
N THR A 619 -34.27 -9.67 13.82
CA THR A 619 -35.60 -9.25 13.35
C THR A 619 -35.82 -9.58 11.87
N TRP A 620 -34.80 -9.42 11.02
CA TRP A 620 -34.87 -9.83 9.62
C TRP A 620 -35.10 -11.34 9.45
N THR A 621 -34.42 -12.14 10.28
CA THR A 621 -34.59 -13.60 10.30
C THR A 621 -35.97 -14.00 10.82
N GLU A 622 -36.48 -13.33 11.85
CA GLU A 622 -37.81 -13.57 12.41
C GLU A 622 -38.91 -13.17 11.41
N ALA A 623 -38.76 -12.02 10.75
CA ALA A 623 -39.67 -11.56 9.70
C ALA A 623 -39.74 -12.56 8.54
N GLY A 624 -38.61 -13.13 8.11
CA GLY A 624 -38.60 -14.19 7.10
C GLY A 624 -39.42 -15.42 7.50
N LYS A 625 -39.33 -15.86 8.77
CA LYS A 625 -40.13 -16.99 9.27
C LYS A 625 -41.62 -16.66 9.30
N ARG A 626 -41.98 -15.48 9.82
CA ARG A 626 -43.37 -15.00 9.85
C ARG A 626 -43.93 -14.83 8.44
N ALA A 627 -43.12 -14.34 7.51
CA ALA A 627 -43.49 -14.19 6.10
C ALA A 627 -43.81 -15.55 5.46
N TRP A 628 -43.00 -16.57 5.71
CA TRP A 628 -43.28 -17.94 5.25
C TRP A 628 -44.49 -18.56 5.93
N GLU A 629 -44.71 -18.35 7.23
CA GLU A 629 -45.91 -18.80 7.94
C GLU A 629 -47.18 -18.14 7.38
N TRP A 630 -47.12 -16.84 7.08
CA TRP A 630 -48.20 -16.07 6.46
C TRP A 630 -48.51 -16.56 5.04
N LEU A 631 -47.47 -16.71 4.22
CA LEU A 631 -47.59 -17.16 2.83
C LEU A 631 -48.17 -18.59 2.74
N ASN A 632 -47.74 -19.50 3.63
CA ASN A 632 -48.32 -20.85 3.73
C ASN A 632 -49.80 -20.84 4.19
N GLY A 633 -50.27 -19.75 4.78
CA GLY A 633 -51.68 -19.52 5.10
C GLY A 633 -52.52 -19.01 3.93
N ILE A 634 -51.89 -18.64 2.81
CA ILE A 634 -52.54 -18.10 1.61
C ILE A 634 -52.35 -19.08 0.44
N ASP A 635 -53.38 -19.26 -0.37
CA ASP A 635 -53.29 -20.06 -1.60
C ASP A 635 -52.41 -19.32 -2.63
N HIS A 636 -51.23 -19.86 -2.91
CA HIS A 636 -50.24 -19.30 -3.83
C HIS A 636 -49.66 -20.41 -4.71
N ASP A 637 -49.22 -20.05 -5.91
CA ASP A 637 -48.55 -20.99 -6.82
C ASP A 637 -47.06 -21.08 -6.42
N PRO A 638 -46.52 -22.27 -6.08
CA PRO A 638 -45.10 -22.42 -5.74
C PRO A 638 -44.14 -21.95 -6.83
N GLU A 639 -44.56 -21.95 -8.11
CA GLU A 639 -43.74 -21.46 -9.22
C GLU A 639 -43.68 -19.93 -9.34
N SER A 640 -44.54 -19.21 -8.59
CA SER A 640 -44.61 -17.75 -8.63
C SER A 640 -43.60 -17.04 -7.72
N ILE A 641 -42.91 -17.79 -6.84
CA ILE A 641 -41.95 -17.25 -5.87
C ILE A 641 -40.55 -17.64 -6.29
N LYS A 642 -39.65 -16.66 -6.30
CA LYS A 642 -38.27 -16.81 -6.74
C LYS A 642 -37.31 -17.13 -5.58
N ASP A 643 -37.43 -16.41 -4.47
CA ASP A 643 -36.51 -16.51 -3.32
C ASP A 643 -37.14 -16.05 -1.99
N ASP A 644 -36.42 -16.26 -0.89
CA ASP A 644 -36.84 -15.84 0.46
C ASP A 644 -37.03 -14.32 0.59
N ASP A 645 -36.30 -13.52 -0.19
CA ASP A 645 -36.36 -12.07 -0.14
C ASP A 645 -37.65 -11.54 -0.76
N GLU A 646 -38.13 -12.17 -1.84
CA GLU A 646 -39.43 -11.88 -2.43
C GLU A 646 -40.58 -12.17 -1.44
N VAL A 647 -40.51 -13.28 -0.71
CA VAL A 647 -41.51 -13.61 0.32
C VAL A 647 -41.51 -12.58 1.45
N ARG A 648 -40.33 -12.14 1.89
CA ARG A 648 -40.20 -11.06 2.89
C ARG A 648 -40.81 -9.76 2.39
N LEU A 649 -40.52 -9.37 1.15
CA LEU A 649 -41.04 -8.13 0.56
C LEU A 649 -42.58 -8.14 0.50
N LEU A 650 -43.19 -9.25 0.07
CA LEU A 650 -44.65 -9.40 0.04
C LEU A 650 -45.27 -9.31 1.44
N TYR A 651 -44.65 -9.94 2.43
CA TYR A 651 -45.11 -9.86 3.81
C TYR A 651 -45.01 -8.43 4.36
N LEU A 652 -43.90 -7.74 4.10
CA LEU A 652 -43.68 -6.37 4.52
C LEU A 652 -44.67 -5.40 3.83
N GLU A 653 -44.97 -5.60 2.54
CA GLU A 653 -46.01 -4.82 1.84
C GLU A 653 -47.39 -4.96 2.47
N GLN A 654 -47.71 -6.15 2.99
CA GLN A 654 -49.00 -6.41 3.62
C GLN A 654 -49.08 -5.92 5.08
N THR A 655 -47.97 -5.97 5.82
CA THR A 655 -47.94 -5.65 7.26
C THR A 655 -47.58 -4.21 7.56
N LEU A 656 -46.76 -3.57 6.72
CA LEU A 656 -46.38 -2.17 6.90
C LEU A 656 -47.48 -1.24 6.40
N ASP A 657 -47.80 -0.21 7.20
CA ASP A 657 -48.74 0.84 6.82
C ASP A 657 -48.20 1.64 5.61
N HIS A 658 -49.07 2.29 4.82
CA HIS A 658 -48.68 3.10 3.62
C HIS A 658 -47.79 4.32 3.92
N LYS A 659 -47.27 4.44 5.15
CA LYS A 659 -46.39 5.51 5.60
C LYS A 659 -44.95 5.36 5.12
N TYR A 660 -44.51 4.15 4.77
CA TYR A 660 -43.15 3.88 4.32
C TYR A 660 -43.04 3.83 2.79
N ASP A 661 -41.88 4.21 2.25
CA ASP A 661 -41.63 4.18 0.81
C ASP A 661 -41.33 2.74 0.35
N MET A 662 -42.38 2.06 -0.13
CA MET A 662 -42.30 0.70 -0.65
C MET A 662 -41.36 0.57 -1.86
N GLY A 663 -41.21 1.63 -2.66
CA GLY A 663 -40.28 1.63 -3.80
C GLY A 663 -38.82 1.60 -3.33
N ARG A 664 -38.53 2.27 -2.22
CA ARG A 664 -37.21 2.24 -1.59
C ARG A 664 -36.94 0.91 -0.88
N ILE A 665 -37.94 0.32 -0.22
CA ILE A 665 -37.80 -1.01 0.43
C ILE A 665 -37.41 -2.10 -0.57
N ALA A 666 -37.96 -2.05 -1.79
CA ALA A 666 -37.63 -3.02 -2.84
C ALA A 666 -36.23 -2.84 -3.46
N THR A 667 -35.62 -1.66 -3.33
CA THR A 667 -34.33 -1.33 -3.97
C THR A 667 -33.16 -1.27 -2.99
N ASP A 668 -33.42 -0.92 -1.74
CA ASP A 668 -32.42 -0.72 -0.68
C ASP A 668 -32.64 -1.75 0.45
N PRO A 669 -31.85 -2.84 0.49
CA PRO A 669 -32.01 -3.91 1.47
C PRO A 669 -31.70 -3.45 2.90
N THR A 670 -30.80 -2.47 3.08
CA THR A 670 -30.49 -1.91 4.39
C THR A 670 -31.70 -1.16 4.94
N TYR A 671 -32.32 -0.33 4.08
CA TYR A 671 -33.55 0.38 4.47
C TYR A 671 -34.68 -0.59 4.83
N ALA A 672 -34.87 -1.66 4.04
CA ALA A 672 -35.87 -2.70 4.35
C ALA A 672 -35.65 -3.34 5.74
N ARG A 673 -34.39 -3.63 6.08
CA ARG A 673 -34.01 -4.21 7.38
C ARG A 673 -34.25 -3.24 8.54
N GLN A 674 -33.91 -1.96 8.36
CA GLN A 674 -34.15 -0.92 9.37
C GLN A 674 -35.65 -0.75 9.68
N ILE A 675 -36.50 -0.66 8.65
CA ILE A 675 -37.95 -0.54 8.83
C ILE A 675 -38.55 -1.79 9.49
N THR A 676 -38.03 -2.97 9.15
CA THR A 676 -38.45 -4.24 9.80
C THR A 676 -38.18 -4.20 11.30
N LEU A 677 -36.99 -3.73 11.70
CA LEU A 677 -36.63 -3.55 13.10
C LEU A 677 -37.52 -2.51 13.80
N GLU A 678 -37.80 -1.38 13.14
CA GLU A 678 -38.68 -0.33 13.66
C GLU A 678 -40.09 -0.85 13.94
N SER A 679 -40.69 -1.57 12.98
CA SER A 679 -42.02 -2.17 13.15
C SER A 679 -42.03 -3.17 14.30
N TRP A 680 -41.00 -4.02 14.40
CA TRP A 680 -40.90 -5.04 15.43
C TRP A 680 -40.73 -4.45 16.84
N LEU A 681 -39.94 -3.38 16.98
CA LEU A 681 -39.75 -2.69 18.26
C LEU A 681 -41.06 -2.01 18.71
N ASN A 682 -41.80 -1.41 17.78
CA ASN A 682 -43.11 -0.82 18.03
C ASN A 682 -44.13 -1.86 18.52
N GLU A 683 -44.17 -3.05 17.91
CA GLU A 683 -45.06 -4.15 18.33
C GLU A 683 -44.83 -4.57 19.78
N ARG A 684 -43.56 -4.55 20.23
CA ARG A 684 -43.17 -4.96 21.59
C ARG A 684 -43.14 -3.81 22.60
N GLY A 685 -43.43 -2.58 22.18
CA GLY A 685 -43.47 -1.41 23.05
C GLY A 685 -42.10 -0.95 23.56
N PHE A 686 -41.02 -1.23 22.83
CA PHE A 686 -39.69 -0.67 23.11
C PHE A 686 -39.59 0.77 22.59
N ASP A 687 -38.74 1.58 23.22
CA ASP A 687 -38.45 2.93 22.75
C ASP A 687 -37.57 2.86 21.49
N LEU A 688 -37.98 3.57 20.43
CA LEU A 688 -37.31 3.57 19.12
C LEU A 688 -36.13 4.53 19.06
N ALA A 689 -36.25 5.68 19.72
CA ALA A 689 -35.27 6.77 19.64
C ALA A 689 -33.84 6.38 20.07
N PRO A 690 -33.61 5.56 21.11
CA PRO A 690 -32.25 5.19 21.51
C PRO A 690 -31.61 4.10 20.63
N ILE A 691 -32.41 3.41 19.81
CA ILE A 691 -31.98 2.23 19.04
C ILE A 691 -31.79 2.58 17.56
N LEU A 692 -32.69 3.39 16.98
CA LEU A 692 -32.77 3.64 15.53
C LEU A 692 -32.55 5.11 15.13
N ASP A 693 -32.49 6.05 16.06
CA ASP A 693 -32.32 7.46 15.69
C ASP A 693 -30.94 7.69 15.06
N SER A 694 -30.96 8.13 13.81
CA SER A 694 -29.77 8.42 13.00
C SER A 694 -29.24 9.83 13.22
N ALA A 695 -29.92 10.66 14.03
CA ALA A 695 -29.41 11.96 14.41
C ALA A 695 -28.26 11.80 15.42
N ASP A 696 -27.10 12.39 15.10
CA ASP A 696 -26.00 12.50 16.04
C ASP A 696 -26.48 13.20 17.32
N PRO A 697 -26.34 12.58 18.51
CA PRO A 697 -26.75 13.19 19.76
C PRO A 697 -25.97 14.49 20.00
N ASN A 698 -26.65 15.51 20.51
CA ASN A 698 -26.05 16.84 20.72
C ASN A 698 -25.01 16.83 21.85
N THR A 699 -25.05 15.85 22.75
CA THR A 699 -24.12 15.71 23.88
C THR A 699 -23.60 14.28 24.07
N GLU A 700 -22.38 14.15 24.59
CA GLU A 700 -21.75 12.86 24.91
C GLU A 700 -22.56 12.06 25.96
N ALA A 701 -23.25 12.76 26.86
CA ALA A 701 -24.11 12.14 27.88
C ALA A 701 -25.34 11.47 27.27
N GLU A 702 -26.02 12.15 26.33
CA GLU A 702 -27.14 11.58 25.57
C GLU A 702 -26.70 10.35 24.77
N ARG A 703 -25.50 10.39 24.16
CA ARG A 703 -24.93 9.25 23.42
C ARG A 703 -24.77 8.03 24.31
N LYS A 704 -24.12 8.20 25.47
CA LYS A 704 -23.91 7.11 26.44
C LYS A 704 -25.22 6.49 26.91
N GLU A 705 -26.24 7.31 27.16
CA GLU A 705 -27.56 6.82 27.56
C GLU A 705 -28.21 5.99 26.45
N ARG A 706 -28.19 6.47 25.20
CA ARG A 706 -28.70 5.73 24.04
C ARG A 706 -27.99 4.39 23.84
N ASP A 707 -26.66 4.40 23.90
CA ASP A 707 -25.84 3.19 23.74
C ASP A 707 -26.09 2.18 24.85
N THR A 708 -26.25 2.65 26.09
CA THR A 708 -26.61 1.80 27.23
C THR A 708 -27.95 1.12 27.01
N GLN A 709 -28.95 1.87 26.55
CA GLN A 709 -30.29 1.35 26.30
C GLN A 709 -30.31 0.36 25.12
N ALA A 710 -29.55 0.62 24.06
CA ALA A 710 -29.41 -0.29 22.92
C ALA A 710 -28.78 -1.63 23.35
N ILE A 711 -27.68 -1.59 24.12
CA ILE A 711 -27.02 -2.80 24.64
C ILE A 711 -27.96 -3.58 25.56
N ASN A 712 -28.60 -2.91 26.52
CA ASN A 712 -29.50 -3.57 27.45
C ASN A 712 -30.70 -4.20 26.74
N THR A 713 -31.30 -3.51 25.76
CA THR A 713 -32.40 -4.05 24.97
C THR A 713 -31.97 -5.29 24.19
N CYS A 714 -30.82 -5.24 23.51
CA CYS A 714 -30.26 -6.38 22.80
C CYS A 714 -30.03 -7.58 23.72
N LEU A 715 -29.42 -7.37 24.89
CA LEU A 715 -29.13 -8.45 25.83
C LEU A 715 -30.42 -9.07 26.42
N ARG A 716 -31.46 -8.27 26.64
CA ARG A 716 -32.78 -8.79 27.07
C ARG A 716 -33.40 -9.70 26.01
N VAL A 717 -33.44 -9.24 24.76
CA VAL A 717 -33.95 -10.04 23.64
C VAL A 717 -33.12 -11.32 23.45
N TRP A 718 -31.80 -11.23 23.56
CA TRP A 718 -30.92 -12.39 23.45
C TRP A 718 -31.15 -13.41 24.59
N LEU A 719 -31.40 -12.96 25.83
CA LEU A 719 -31.75 -13.83 26.95
C LEU A 719 -33.10 -14.54 26.72
N GLU A 720 -34.11 -13.84 26.19
CA GLU A 720 -35.41 -14.43 25.83
C GLU A 720 -35.24 -15.55 24.79
N VAL A 721 -34.44 -15.30 23.75
CA VAL A 721 -34.16 -16.27 22.68
C VAL A 721 -33.47 -17.52 23.24
N ASN A 722 -32.66 -17.37 24.28
CA ASN A 722 -31.97 -18.48 24.96
C ASN A 722 -32.78 -19.08 26.13
N GLY A 723 -34.07 -18.73 26.26
CA GLY A 723 -35.00 -19.37 27.20
C GLY A 723 -34.94 -18.85 28.64
N THR A 724 -34.32 -17.70 28.89
CA THR A 724 -34.28 -17.03 30.20
C THR A 724 -35.18 -15.80 30.20
N ASP A 725 -36.11 -15.70 31.15
CA ASP A 725 -37.01 -14.54 31.27
C ASP A 725 -36.25 -13.31 31.86
N PRO A 726 -36.05 -12.23 31.08
CA PRO A 726 -35.30 -11.06 31.53
C PRO A 726 -36.09 -10.14 32.47
N SER A 727 -37.41 -10.33 32.62
CA SER A 727 -38.33 -9.39 33.31
C SER A 727 -37.98 -9.11 34.78
N LYS A 728 -37.18 -9.98 35.42
CA LYS A 728 -36.79 -9.88 36.84
C LYS A 728 -35.35 -9.41 37.05
N ILE A 729 -34.61 -9.15 35.97
CA ILE A 729 -33.18 -8.80 36.03
C ILE A 729 -33.05 -7.28 35.99
N LYS A 730 -32.25 -6.72 36.91
CA LYS A 730 -31.90 -5.29 36.89
C LYS A 730 -30.87 -5.01 35.81
N ASP A 731 -30.96 -3.85 35.15
CA ASP A 731 -30.10 -3.46 34.02
C ASP A 731 -28.60 -3.62 34.30
N GLU A 732 -28.15 -3.22 35.48
CA GLU A 732 -26.74 -3.35 35.91
C GLU A 732 -26.23 -4.79 35.91
N LYS A 733 -27.11 -5.79 36.09
CA LYS A 733 -26.75 -7.21 36.18
C LYS A 733 -27.02 -8.00 34.90
N ILE A 734 -27.58 -7.36 33.87
CA ILE A 734 -27.93 -8.06 32.62
C ILE A 734 -26.69 -8.63 31.95
N ARG A 735 -25.59 -7.87 31.91
CA ARG A 735 -24.30 -8.32 31.34
C ARG A 735 -23.76 -9.58 32.02
N GLU A 736 -23.69 -9.58 33.35
CA GLU A 736 -23.20 -10.75 34.11
C GLU A 736 -24.04 -12.01 33.91
N VAL A 737 -25.36 -11.85 33.74
CA VAL A 737 -26.26 -12.99 33.49
C VAL A 737 -26.09 -13.48 32.05
N ALA A 738 -25.99 -12.56 31.07
CA ALA A 738 -25.75 -12.90 29.68
C ALA A 738 -24.44 -13.68 29.51
N ASP A 739 -23.36 -13.27 30.17
CA ASP A 739 -22.07 -13.97 30.12
C ASP A 739 -22.15 -15.40 30.70
N LYS A 740 -22.90 -15.60 31.78
CA LYS A 740 -23.13 -16.93 32.36
C LYS A 740 -23.92 -17.83 31.40
N VAL A 741 -25.01 -17.31 30.84
CA VAL A 741 -25.83 -18.04 29.86
C VAL A 741 -25.02 -18.35 28.60
N ALA A 742 -24.16 -17.43 28.15
CA ALA A 742 -23.28 -17.63 26.99
C ALA A 742 -22.29 -18.78 27.22
N LEU A 743 -21.71 -18.89 28.42
CA LEU A 743 -20.82 -19.99 28.79
C LEU A 743 -21.56 -21.34 28.86
N GLU A 744 -22.80 -21.36 29.35
CA GLU A 744 -23.62 -22.57 29.45
C GLU A 744 -24.14 -23.05 28.09
N THR A 745 -24.66 -22.15 27.27
CA THR A 745 -25.27 -22.44 25.96
C THR A 745 -24.25 -22.51 24.82
N ARG A 746 -23.01 -22.06 25.05
CA ARG A 746 -21.97 -21.84 24.03
C ARG A 746 -22.38 -20.90 22.90
N GLN A 747 -23.42 -20.10 23.09
CA GLN A 747 -23.77 -19.04 22.15
C GLN A 747 -23.04 -17.76 22.53
N PRO A 748 -22.36 -17.09 21.57
CA PRO A 748 -21.70 -15.84 21.87
C PRO A 748 -22.73 -14.75 22.17
N VAL A 749 -22.37 -13.88 23.13
CA VAL A 749 -23.11 -12.63 23.37
C VAL A 749 -22.92 -11.72 22.14
N PRO A 750 -23.99 -11.07 21.64
CA PRO A 750 -23.90 -10.24 20.43
C PRO A 750 -22.88 -9.11 20.48
N THR A 751 -22.61 -8.58 21.67
CA THR A 751 -21.67 -7.46 21.89
C THR A 751 -20.19 -7.83 21.73
N LEU A 752 -19.84 -9.13 21.71
CA LEU A 752 -18.45 -9.59 21.68
C LEU A 752 -17.82 -9.63 20.28
N GLY A 753 -18.61 -9.45 19.21
CA GLY A 753 -18.10 -9.55 17.83
C GLY A 753 -17.71 -10.97 17.40
N LYS A 754 -18.22 -12.00 18.09
CA LYS A 754 -17.97 -13.41 17.78
C LYS A 754 -19.20 -14.09 17.20
N GLN A 755 -19.00 -14.98 16.24
CA GLN A 755 -20.04 -15.73 15.57
C GLN A 755 -19.75 -17.23 15.54
N ILE A 756 -20.81 -18.02 15.38
CA ILE A 756 -20.70 -19.46 15.19
C ILE A 756 -20.39 -19.72 13.72
N LEU A 757 -19.17 -20.18 13.44
CA LEU A 757 -18.77 -20.65 12.12
C LEU A 757 -19.00 -22.16 12.00
N ARG A 758 -19.28 -22.59 10.77
CA ARG A 758 -19.30 -23.99 10.38
C ARG A 758 -18.14 -24.29 9.44
N ASP A 759 -17.55 -25.46 9.59
CA ASP A 759 -16.53 -25.95 8.67
C ASP A 759 -17.19 -26.30 7.32
N GLY A 760 -16.65 -25.76 6.22
CA GLY A 760 -17.14 -26.02 4.87
C GLY A 760 -17.07 -27.50 4.47
N LYS A 761 -16.06 -28.22 4.97
CA LYS A 761 -15.84 -29.64 4.60
C LYS A 761 -16.82 -30.59 5.26
N THR A 762 -17.17 -30.34 6.52
CA THR A 762 -17.98 -31.25 7.34
C THR A 762 -19.39 -30.74 7.60
N GLY A 763 -19.63 -29.43 7.46
CA GLY A 763 -20.89 -28.76 7.83
C GLY A 763 -21.11 -28.62 9.34
N GLN A 764 -20.19 -29.13 10.16
CA GLN A 764 -20.26 -29.07 11.63
C GLN A 764 -19.82 -27.69 12.11
N ALA A 765 -20.42 -27.24 13.22
CA ALA A 765 -19.99 -25.99 13.87
C ALA A 765 -18.65 -26.19 14.58
N TYR A 766 -17.81 -25.16 14.60
CA TYR A 766 -16.61 -25.16 15.44
C TYR A 766 -16.96 -25.20 16.93
N ASP A 767 -16.07 -25.76 17.74
CA ASP A 767 -16.28 -25.94 19.18
C ASP A 767 -16.46 -24.62 19.95
N GLN A 768 -15.83 -23.55 19.46
CA GLN A 768 -15.85 -22.21 20.06
C GLN A 768 -16.26 -21.16 19.01
N PRO A 769 -16.96 -20.09 19.43
CA PRO A 769 -17.31 -19.00 18.54
C PRO A 769 -16.05 -18.22 18.14
N VAL A 770 -16.01 -17.80 16.89
CA VAL A 770 -14.85 -17.19 16.22
C VAL A 770 -15.13 -15.71 15.99
N THR A 771 -14.11 -14.87 16.14
CA THR A 771 -14.21 -13.46 15.73
C THR A 771 -14.30 -13.37 14.22
N VAL A 772 -15.42 -12.85 13.72
CA VAL A 772 -15.70 -12.65 12.30
C VAL A 772 -16.14 -11.21 12.11
N GLY A 773 -15.62 -10.56 11.08
CA GLY A 773 -16.02 -9.21 10.76
C GLY A 773 -15.49 -8.74 9.41
N VAL A 774 -15.56 -7.43 9.17
CA VAL A 774 -15.09 -6.84 7.90
C VAL A 774 -13.84 -6.02 8.17
N MET A 775 -12.80 -6.25 7.38
CA MET A 775 -11.53 -5.52 7.47
C MET A 775 -11.11 -5.06 6.06
N THR A 776 -10.43 -3.91 5.98
CA THR A 776 -9.81 -3.47 4.74
C THR A 776 -8.47 -4.17 4.53
N MET A 777 -8.34 -4.98 3.47
CA MET A 777 -7.11 -5.69 3.13
C MET A 777 -6.48 -5.14 1.84
N LEU A 778 -5.14 -5.06 1.83
CA LEU A 778 -4.33 -4.49 0.75
C LEU A 778 -3.53 -5.58 0.04
N LYS A 779 -3.39 -5.45 -1.28
CA LYS A 779 -2.44 -6.25 -2.09
C LYS A 779 -1.14 -5.45 -2.28
N LEU A 780 -0.01 -6.01 -1.88
CA LEU A 780 1.29 -5.32 -1.98
C LEU A 780 1.96 -5.62 -3.33
N HIS A 781 2.87 -4.74 -3.77
CA HIS A 781 3.65 -4.91 -5.02
C HIS A 781 4.65 -6.07 -4.99
N HIS A 782 4.73 -6.79 -3.87
CA HIS A 782 5.58 -7.96 -3.68
C HIS A 782 4.89 -9.20 -4.24
N LEU A 783 4.88 -9.33 -5.57
CA LEU A 783 4.23 -10.42 -6.27
C LEU A 783 5.20 -11.60 -6.49
N VAL A 784 4.65 -12.81 -6.51
CA VAL A 784 5.46 -14.03 -6.67
C VAL A 784 6.07 -14.11 -8.07
N GLU A 785 5.32 -13.72 -9.10
CA GLU A 785 5.76 -13.73 -10.51
C GLU A 785 7.05 -12.88 -10.71
N ASP A 786 7.22 -11.81 -9.94
CA ASP A 786 8.39 -10.95 -10.02
C ASP A 786 9.62 -11.57 -9.33
N LYS A 787 9.41 -12.42 -8.32
CA LYS A 787 10.47 -12.96 -7.45
C LYS A 787 10.98 -14.34 -7.86
N VAL A 788 10.12 -15.17 -8.45
CA VAL A 788 10.55 -16.51 -8.87
C VAL A 788 11.57 -16.35 -10.00
N HIS A 789 12.76 -16.91 -9.76
CA HIS A 789 13.85 -16.92 -10.71
C HIS A 789 14.57 -18.26 -10.60
N ALA A 790 14.81 -18.89 -11.75
CA ALA A 790 15.55 -20.13 -11.84
C ALA A 790 16.58 -19.99 -12.95
N ARG A 791 17.77 -20.53 -12.71
CA ARG A 791 18.87 -20.56 -13.66
C ARG A 791 19.44 -21.97 -13.74
N SER A 792 19.56 -22.47 -14.96
CA SER A 792 20.40 -23.63 -15.27
C SER A 792 21.78 -23.14 -15.68
N THR A 793 21.90 -22.58 -16.89
CA THR A 793 23.10 -21.90 -17.39
C THR A 793 22.76 -20.46 -17.77
N GLY A 794 23.77 -19.61 -17.95
CA GLY A 794 23.54 -18.20 -18.21
C GLY A 794 24.83 -17.43 -18.45
N PRO A 795 24.78 -16.10 -18.53
CA PRO A 795 25.96 -15.29 -18.77
C PRO A 795 26.89 -15.27 -17.54
N TYR A 796 28.15 -14.97 -17.83
CA TYR A 796 29.26 -14.94 -16.87
C TYR A 796 30.00 -13.60 -16.93
N SER A 797 30.60 -13.23 -15.80
CA SER A 797 31.48 -12.08 -15.69
C SER A 797 32.73 -12.27 -16.56
N LEU A 798 33.15 -11.22 -17.25
CA LEU A 798 34.34 -11.26 -18.11
C LEU A 798 35.62 -11.52 -17.32
N VAL A 799 35.74 -10.94 -16.12
CA VAL A 799 36.97 -11.01 -15.31
C VAL A 799 36.97 -12.25 -14.43
N THR A 800 35.95 -12.41 -13.60
CA THR A 800 35.91 -13.49 -12.59
C THR A 800 35.39 -14.81 -13.14
N GLN A 801 34.82 -14.84 -14.35
CA GLN A 801 34.14 -16.01 -14.94
C GLN A 801 32.99 -16.59 -14.12
N GLN A 802 32.59 -15.90 -13.04
CA GLN A 802 31.45 -16.27 -12.20
C GLN A 802 30.12 -15.92 -12.87
N PRO A 803 29.03 -16.64 -12.54
CA PRO A 803 27.67 -16.27 -12.91
C PRO A 803 27.38 -14.79 -12.61
N LEU A 804 26.81 -14.05 -13.57
CA LEU A 804 26.32 -12.69 -13.31
C LEU A 804 25.23 -12.71 -12.23
N GLY A 805 25.00 -11.58 -11.56
CA GLY A 805 23.95 -11.44 -10.55
C GLY A 805 22.68 -10.80 -11.11
N GLY A 806 21.53 -11.17 -10.55
CA GLY A 806 20.24 -10.51 -10.81
C GLY A 806 19.37 -11.14 -11.92
N LYS A 807 18.05 -11.11 -11.72
CA LYS A 807 17.04 -11.73 -12.61
C LYS A 807 17.12 -11.20 -14.05
N ALA A 808 17.26 -9.89 -14.21
CA ALA A 808 17.32 -9.24 -15.53
C ALA A 808 18.47 -9.73 -16.42
N GLN A 809 19.55 -10.24 -15.82
CA GLN A 809 20.71 -10.78 -16.53
C GLN A 809 20.73 -12.31 -16.56
N PHE A 810 19.64 -12.98 -16.17
CA PHE A 810 19.62 -14.42 -15.93
C PHE A 810 20.73 -14.86 -14.96
N GLY A 811 20.90 -14.08 -13.90
CA GLY A 811 21.97 -14.24 -12.93
C GLY A 811 21.81 -15.46 -12.03
N GLY A 812 22.91 -15.90 -11.42
CA GLY A 812 22.93 -16.96 -10.41
C GLY A 812 22.62 -16.42 -9.01
N GLN A 813 22.25 -17.32 -8.10
CA GLN A 813 22.12 -16.98 -6.68
C GLN A 813 23.51 -16.88 -6.04
N ARG A 814 23.71 -15.88 -5.18
CA ARG A 814 24.95 -15.75 -4.43
C ARG A 814 25.01 -16.83 -3.35
N PHE A 815 26.06 -17.64 -3.39
CA PHE A 815 26.45 -18.54 -2.31
C PHE A 815 27.50 -17.80 -1.46
N GLY A 816 27.11 -17.36 -0.27
CA GLY A 816 27.94 -16.53 0.60
C GLY A 816 28.78 -17.36 1.57
N GLU A 817 29.60 -16.65 2.35
CA GLU A 817 30.46 -17.25 3.37
C GLU A 817 29.65 -18.00 4.45
N MET A 818 28.49 -17.47 4.85
CA MET A 818 27.61 -18.12 5.83
C MET A 818 27.04 -19.44 5.29
N GLU A 819 26.69 -19.51 4.00
CA GLU A 819 26.23 -20.75 3.37
C GLU A 819 27.36 -21.77 3.19
N VAL A 820 28.59 -21.31 2.94
CA VAL A 820 29.79 -22.16 2.93
C VAL A 820 29.98 -22.82 4.29
N TRP A 821 29.98 -22.03 5.38
CA TRP A 821 30.12 -22.57 6.74
C TRP A 821 29.03 -23.60 7.08
N ALA A 822 27.81 -23.41 6.56
CA ALA A 822 26.75 -24.39 6.74
C ALA A 822 27.12 -25.74 6.12
N LEU A 823 27.61 -25.76 4.87
CA LEU A 823 28.03 -27.00 4.21
C LEU A 823 29.27 -27.63 4.85
N GLU A 824 30.21 -26.81 5.32
CA GLU A 824 31.37 -27.28 6.09
C GLU A 824 30.93 -27.97 7.39
N ALA A 825 29.97 -27.39 8.11
CA ALA A 825 29.42 -27.97 9.33
C ALA A 825 28.69 -29.30 9.08
N TYR A 826 28.05 -29.46 7.93
CA TYR A 826 27.46 -30.74 7.49
C TYR A 826 28.51 -31.78 7.06
N GLY A 827 29.77 -31.38 6.84
CA GLY A 827 30.79 -32.25 6.24
C GLY A 827 30.53 -32.54 4.75
N ALA A 828 29.74 -31.70 4.07
CA ALA A 828 29.32 -31.90 2.69
C ALA A 828 30.42 -31.43 1.69
N ALA A 829 31.58 -32.08 1.75
CA ALA A 829 32.79 -31.67 1.01
C ALA A 829 32.57 -31.62 -0.51
N TYR A 830 32.00 -32.66 -1.12
CA TYR A 830 31.74 -32.71 -2.56
C TYR A 830 30.72 -31.65 -3.00
N THR A 831 29.63 -31.48 -2.25
CA THR A 831 28.64 -30.44 -2.54
C THR A 831 29.23 -29.04 -2.49
N LEU A 832 30.08 -28.78 -1.49
CA LEU A 832 30.78 -27.50 -1.37
C LEU A 832 31.76 -27.30 -2.52
N GLN A 833 32.53 -28.34 -2.87
CA GLN A 833 33.46 -28.31 -3.99
C GLN A 833 32.74 -28.00 -5.31
N GLU A 834 31.60 -28.63 -5.57
CA GLU A 834 30.77 -28.34 -6.76
C GLU A 834 30.31 -26.88 -6.82
N MET A 835 29.84 -26.33 -5.69
CA MET A 835 29.37 -24.94 -5.60
C MET A 835 30.49 -23.92 -5.86
N LEU A 836 31.71 -24.24 -5.41
CA LEU A 836 32.88 -23.37 -5.59
C LEU A 836 33.57 -23.53 -6.96
N THR A 837 33.30 -24.60 -7.71
CA THR A 837 33.99 -24.92 -8.98
C THR A 837 33.00 -24.97 -10.16
N VAL A 838 32.48 -26.16 -10.51
CA VAL A 838 31.71 -26.45 -11.72
C VAL A 838 30.41 -25.65 -11.83
N LYS A 839 29.79 -25.26 -10.71
CA LYS A 839 28.58 -24.42 -10.71
C LYS A 839 28.90 -22.91 -10.78
N SER A 840 30.16 -22.53 -10.66
CA SER A 840 30.62 -21.15 -10.61
C SER A 840 31.60 -20.83 -11.75
N ASP A 841 32.90 -20.89 -11.49
CA ASP A 841 33.96 -20.28 -12.30
C ASP A 841 35.01 -21.28 -12.81
N ASP A 842 34.80 -22.58 -12.62
CA ASP A 842 35.55 -23.61 -13.34
C ASP A 842 35.05 -23.68 -14.79
N VAL A 843 35.73 -22.96 -15.69
CA VAL A 843 35.33 -22.80 -17.08
C VAL A 843 35.36 -24.12 -17.85
N GLN A 844 36.33 -24.98 -17.57
CA GLN A 844 36.47 -26.27 -18.26
C GLN A 844 35.54 -27.31 -17.62
N GLY A 845 35.57 -27.41 -16.29
CA GLY A 845 34.73 -28.37 -15.57
C GLY A 845 33.25 -28.13 -15.78
N ARG A 846 32.78 -26.88 -15.88
CA ARG A 846 31.34 -26.61 -16.13
C ARG A 846 30.87 -27.07 -17.51
N VAL A 847 31.71 -26.98 -18.54
CA VAL A 847 31.38 -27.40 -19.90
C VAL A 847 31.32 -28.92 -19.96
N ASN A 848 32.34 -29.58 -19.42
CA ASN A 848 32.38 -31.04 -19.30
C ASN A 848 31.18 -31.55 -18.48
N THR A 849 30.90 -30.91 -17.34
CA THR A 849 29.74 -31.28 -16.49
C THR A 849 28.42 -31.16 -17.25
N TYR A 850 28.22 -30.08 -18.01
CA TYR A 850 27.01 -29.92 -18.82
C TYR A 850 26.90 -31.02 -19.89
N GLU A 851 28.01 -31.33 -20.57
CA GLU A 851 28.07 -32.41 -21.55
C GLU A 851 27.80 -33.79 -20.93
N SER A 852 28.41 -34.10 -19.79
CA SER A 852 28.17 -35.33 -19.04
C SER A 852 26.69 -35.46 -18.64
N ILE A 853 26.07 -34.38 -18.15
CA ILE A 853 24.63 -34.37 -17.80
C ILE A 853 23.77 -34.66 -19.03
N VAL A 854 24.06 -34.05 -20.18
CA VAL A 854 23.30 -34.26 -21.43
C VAL A 854 23.47 -35.69 -21.95
N LYS A 855 24.68 -36.26 -21.83
CA LYS A 855 24.99 -37.64 -22.24
C LYS A 855 24.53 -38.71 -21.24
N GLY A 856 24.25 -38.32 -19.99
CA GLY A 856 24.00 -39.26 -18.90
C GLY A 856 25.27 -39.97 -18.39
N GLU A 857 26.44 -39.36 -18.59
CA GLU A 857 27.74 -39.84 -18.12
C GLU A 857 28.05 -39.30 -16.70
N PRO A 858 28.89 -39.99 -15.91
CA PRO A 858 29.33 -39.48 -14.61
C PRO A 858 30.12 -38.16 -14.78
N ILE A 859 29.94 -37.25 -13.82
CA ILE A 859 30.62 -35.95 -13.80
C ILE A 859 32.10 -36.18 -13.46
N GLU A 860 32.99 -35.54 -14.22
CA GLU A 860 34.44 -35.56 -13.99
C GLU A 860 34.84 -34.71 -12.78
N ASP A 861 36.02 -34.99 -12.20
CA ASP A 861 36.55 -34.20 -11.10
C ASP A 861 36.80 -32.74 -11.52
N PRO A 862 36.47 -31.77 -10.66
CA PRO A 862 36.57 -30.35 -10.97
C PRO A 862 38.03 -29.88 -11.11
N SER A 863 38.23 -28.86 -11.94
CA SER A 863 39.52 -28.22 -12.16
C SER A 863 39.72 -26.99 -11.27
N LEU A 864 40.84 -26.28 -11.43
CA LEU A 864 41.15 -25.08 -10.65
C LEU A 864 40.19 -23.92 -11.00
N PRO A 865 39.53 -23.29 -10.02
CA PRO A 865 38.71 -22.09 -10.22
C PRO A 865 39.43 -20.97 -10.96
N ALA A 866 38.72 -20.30 -11.86
CA ALA A 866 39.27 -19.13 -12.56
C ALA A 866 39.58 -17.98 -11.59
N SER A 867 38.78 -17.76 -10.55
CA SER A 867 39.04 -16.73 -9.53
C SER A 867 40.37 -16.93 -8.81
N PHE A 868 40.77 -18.17 -8.53
CA PHE A 868 42.08 -18.46 -7.95
C PHE A 868 43.22 -18.08 -8.91
N ARG A 869 43.07 -18.37 -10.20
CA ARG A 869 44.05 -17.93 -11.22
C ARG A 869 44.14 -16.41 -11.29
N VAL A 870 43.00 -15.71 -11.24
CA VAL A 870 42.96 -14.23 -11.20
C VAL A 870 43.69 -13.71 -9.97
N LEU A 871 43.42 -14.26 -8.78
CA LEU A 871 44.10 -13.89 -7.54
C LEU A 871 45.63 -14.08 -7.66
N VAL A 872 46.09 -15.22 -8.18
CA VAL A 872 47.51 -15.47 -8.40
C VAL A 872 48.11 -14.42 -9.33
N LYS A 873 47.41 -14.04 -10.41
CA LYS A 873 47.87 -12.98 -11.32
C LYS A 873 47.88 -11.59 -10.68
N GLU A 874 46.90 -11.27 -9.83
CA GLU A 874 46.88 -10.02 -9.07
C GLU A 874 48.05 -9.95 -8.09
N LEU A 875 48.35 -11.03 -7.36
CA LEU A 875 49.51 -11.10 -6.46
C LEU A 875 50.84 -11.00 -7.25
N GLN A 876 50.96 -11.69 -8.38
CA GLN A 876 52.12 -11.57 -9.28
C GLN A 876 52.30 -10.13 -9.81
N SER A 877 51.20 -9.41 -10.08
CA SER A 877 51.25 -8.02 -10.51
C SER A 877 51.78 -7.06 -9.43
N LEU A 878 51.64 -7.44 -8.15
CA LEU A 878 52.21 -6.72 -7.01
C LEU A 878 53.68 -7.08 -6.74
N GLY A 879 54.28 -7.97 -7.54
CA GLY A 879 55.66 -8.45 -7.36
C GLY A 879 55.79 -9.63 -6.40
N LEU A 880 54.69 -10.28 -6.01
CA LEU A 880 54.70 -11.49 -5.17
C LEU A 880 54.72 -12.74 -6.06
N ALA A 881 55.74 -13.59 -5.91
CA ALA A 881 55.80 -14.87 -6.59
C ALA A 881 54.96 -15.91 -5.83
N VAL A 882 53.90 -16.41 -6.47
CA VAL A 882 53.04 -17.50 -5.94
C VAL A 882 53.28 -18.76 -6.77
N GLU A 883 53.71 -19.83 -6.12
CA GLU A 883 54.01 -21.14 -6.72
C GLU A 883 53.36 -22.24 -5.87
N ALA A 884 52.84 -23.30 -6.50
CA ALA A 884 52.34 -24.48 -5.78
C ALA A 884 53.45 -25.51 -5.64
N VAL A 885 53.66 -26.02 -4.43
CA VAL A 885 54.68 -27.02 -4.13
C VAL A 885 53.98 -28.35 -3.84
N MET A 886 54.26 -29.36 -4.67
CA MET A 886 53.77 -30.73 -4.46
C MET A 886 54.59 -31.42 -3.36
N ASP A 887 54.04 -32.49 -2.75
CA ASP A 887 54.74 -33.31 -1.75
C ASP A 887 56.06 -33.93 -2.29
N THR A 888 56.18 -34.05 -3.62
CA THR A 888 57.38 -34.48 -4.35
C THR A 888 58.48 -33.41 -4.46
N LYS A 889 58.26 -32.20 -3.88
CA LYS A 889 59.09 -30.98 -4.03
C LYS A 889 59.13 -30.39 -5.45
N GLU A 890 58.24 -30.83 -6.32
CA GLU A 890 58.06 -30.20 -7.64
C GLU A 890 57.29 -28.88 -7.48
N ILE A 891 57.77 -27.85 -8.18
CA ILE A 891 57.24 -26.49 -8.13
C ILE A 891 56.41 -26.26 -9.39
N ILE A 892 55.10 -26.09 -9.23
CA ILE A 892 54.18 -25.72 -10.29
C ILE A 892 54.08 -24.19 -10.34
N ARG A 893 54.52 -23.63 -11.46
CA ARG A 893 54.43 -22.19 -11.75
C ARG A 893 53.17 -21.92 -12.54
N PHE A 894 52.25 -21.16 -11.96
CA PHE A 894 51.05 -20.68 -12.64
C PHE A 894 51.40 -19.59 -13.67
N GLY A 895 51.77 -20.01 -14.88
CA GLY A 895 52.24 -19.17 -16.00
C GLY A 895 51.31 -19.17 -17.22
N LYS A 896 51.62 -18.36 -18.25
CA LYS A 896 50.87 -18.30 -19.54
C LYS A 896 51.02 -19.57 -20.40
N ASP A 897 51.87 -20.51 -20.00
CA ASP A 897 52.24 -21.67 -20.82
C ASP A 897 51.27 -22.86 -20.71
N GLU A 898 50.28 -22.82 -19.80
CA GLU A 898 49.25 -23.87 -19.70
C GLU A 898 48.18 -23.81 -20.80
N GLU A 899 47.99 -22.68 -21.49
CA GLU A 899 46.96 -22.54 -22.54
C GLU A 899 47.35 -23.18 -23.88
N ARG A 900 48.62 -23.59 -24.06
CA ARG A 900 49.03 -24.34 -25.26
C ARG A 900 48.88 -25.83 -25.00
N VAL A 901 47.65 -26.34 -25.14
CA VAL A 901 47.45 -27.76 -25.46
C VAL A 901 48.22 -28.02 -26.76
N ARG A 902 49.43 -28.57 -26.65
CA ARG A 902 50.15 -29.05 -27.83
C ARG A 902 49.27 -30.14 -28.44
N PRO A 903 48.87 -30.05 -29.72
CA PRO A 903 48.14 -31.14 -30.33
C PRO A 903 48.96 -32.43 -30.14
N PRO A 904 48.32 -33.58 -29.85
CA PRO A 904 49.03 -34.84 -29.75
C PRO A 904 49.82 -35.00 -31.06
N ARG A 905 51.14 -35.18 -30.94
CA ARG A 905 51.95 -35.52 -32.10
C ARG A 905 51.43 -36.87 -32.60
N LEU A 906 50.60 -36.86 -33.63
CA LEU A 906 50.31 -38.04 -34.42
C LEU A 906 51.66 -38.48 -35.01
N GLU A 907 52.15 -39.64 -34.59
CA GLU A 907 53.33 -40.29 -35.17
C GLU A 907 53.02 -40.65 -36.62
N THR A 908 53.26 -39.70 -37.50
CA THR A 908 53.19 -39.89 -38.95
C THR A 908 54.55 -39.54 -39.52
N GLY A 909 55.26 -40.60 -39.94
CA GLY A 909 56.48 -40.50 -40.74
C GLY A 909 57.72 -40.99 -40.01
N LEU A 910 58.34 -42.02 -40.61
CA LEU A 910 59.76 -42.46 -40.73
C LEU A 910 60.87 -42.00 -39.75
N LEU A 911 60.66 -41.01 -38.89
CA LEU A 911 61.60 -40.52 -37.87
C LEU A 911 61.49 -41.27 -36.52
N GLY A 912 60.44 -42.07 -36.29
CA GLY A 912 60.27 -42.89 -35.08
C GLY A 912 61.09 -44.19 -35.06
N LEU A 913 61.62 -44.64 -36.20
CA LEU A 913 62.43 -45.86 -36.31
C LEU A 913 63.90 -45.67 -35.87
N GLY A 914 64.31 -44.44 -35.54
CA GLY A 914 65.70 -44.12 -35.17
C GLY A 914 66.02 -44.33 -33.69
N GLU A 915 65.03 -44.36 -32.80
CA GLU A 915 65.26 -44.44 -31.35
C GLU A 915 65.36 -45.89 -30.83
N GLU A 916 64.77 -46.87 -31.53
CA GLU A 916 64.88 -48.30 -31.15
C GLU A 916 66.25 -48.93 -31.51
N LEU A 917 67.07 -48.29 -32.33
CA LEU A 917 68.39 -48.80 -32.75
C LEU A 917 69.55 -48.39 -31.83
N GLN A 918 69.34 -47.48 -30.87
CA GLN A 918 70.38 -47.11 -29.88
C GLN A 918 70.46 -48.06 -28.68
N GLY A 919 69.56 -49.04 -28.58
CA GLY A 919 69.57 -50.07 -27.51
C GLY A 919 70.33 -51.35 -27.84
N LEU A 920 70.97 -51.46 -29.01
CA LEU A 920 71.59 -52.72 -29.51
C LEU A 920 73.04 -52.59 -30.01
N LEU A 921 73.76 -51.52 -29.65
CA LEU A 921 75.21 -51.39 -29.89
C LEU A 921 76.00 -51.14 -28.59
#